data_AF-A0A849Q4G3-F1
#
_entry.id   AF-A0A849Q4G3-F1
#
_cell.length_a   1.000
_cell.length_b   1.000
_cell.length_c   1.000
_cell.angle_alpha   90.00
_cell.angle_beta   90.00
_cell.angle_gamma   90.00
#
_symmetry.space_group_name_H-M   'P 1'
#
loop_
_entity.id
_entity.type
_entity.pdbx_description
1 polymer ?
#
loop_
_entity_poly.entity_id
_entity_poly.type
_entity_poly.pdbx_seq_one_letter_code
_entity_poly.pdbx_strand_id
1 'polypeptide(L)'
;LKMTSKLYLHNLRKFGLKIPETVIASTKDDLENLTEKLDFPIVCKGALKDSYIAEDRMDLHIYFKKIDELLHGGQGNVIFQEFIKGDFYCTTGVADKDSRLLRCLAMKKLGVDFKGSTWCGFTVKNNILREMTEKFIEITGWIGPFELEFICDSQGNYWLFEINPRLPAYIYLAAATGQNIPDALVKLAEGRIIKKDFSYDTDMAFTRLTEEVVYPKRYIDSLNKNGKVQEDAMPDKKCKTIKTFYGLLADKDDDKAAILYQSKTVSYRQLKEKINERCDELKNTIRKKDKVIIRSDETPNTIISIYALDRLGAVIIPVNPLATEKEIQTIINDLKADVIISKKNIKRITDDTIGNLPEDACMIFYTSGTTGKPKGIVHTKESIMNPCLEEGKAYGIDESDIIGGTPSLSSTYGFGAFAIIPFMSGASVSLYPYATSLNNFIEVIETIDTHKITVFFSIPTAYRLMVSMLSMLDKYNLNSLRLLITAGEPLGISLHKNLKQILPHADVLEHLGCTESFHAILSNTPENMKAGSIGKEMPFYKVRIFDNAGKECPPMVKGRLAYEGSSGKYIREKEDNGWKYTGDIAYMDENGYFWFVSRYDDLIKTAGYLISPHEIECALMDSQAVSEAAVIGVPDPIINQRIKAFVVLNNHFEPKDNQLDKSLLKSLKLQLPEYKIPSELVFVDSIPKNKRGKVLRNRLS
;
A
#
# COMPACT_ATOMS: atom_id res chain seq x y z
N LEU A 1 -21.28 -41.59 8.65
CA LEU A 1 -20.58 -41.05 9.84
C LEU A 1 -20.20 -39.60 9.57
N LYS A 2 -20.51 -38.67 10.48
CA LYS A 2 -20.20 -37.23 10.38
C LYS A 2 -18.67 -36.98 10.41
N MET A 3 -17.94 -37.36 9.35
CA MET A 3 -16.51 -37.09 9.20
C MET A 3 -16.28 -35.76 8.48
N THR A 4 -16.82 -34.67 9.01
CA THR A 4 -16.48 -33.32 8.54
C THR A 4 -15.29 -32.72 9.29
N SER A 5 -14.74 -33.42 10.30
CA SER A 5 -13.62 -32.93 11.10
C SER A 5 -12.30 -33.69 10.82
N LYS A 6 -11.21 -32.93 10.74
CA LYS A 6 -9.82 -33.42 10.58
C LYS A 6 -9.43 -34.46 11.64
N LEU A 7 -10.10 -34.45 12.79
CA LEU A 7 -9.86 -35.34 13.93
C LEU A 7 -10.05 -36.83 13.59
N TYR A 8 -10.87 -37.16 12.59
CA TYR A 8 -11.20 -38.57 12.28
C TYR A 8 -10.45 -39.16 11.09
N LEU A 9 -9.54 -38.40 10.47
CA LEU A 9 -8.84 -38.84 9.26
C LEU A 9 -8.07 -40.15 9.48
N HIS A 10 -7.39 -40.31 10.62
CA HIS A 10 -6.61 -41.50 10.98
C HIS A 10 -7.41 -42.81 10.96
N ASN A 11 -8.73 -42.76 11.19
CA ASN A 11 -9.58 -43.95 11.16
C ASN A 11 -9.69 -44.58 9.78
N LEU A 12 -9.39 -43.84 8.70
CA LEU A 12 -9.44 -44.34 7.34
C LEU A 12 -8.31 -45.33 7.02
N ARG A 13 -7.26 -45.40 7.86
CA ARG A 13 -6.15 -46.34 7.69
C ARG A 13 -6.60 -47.80 7.74
N LYS A 14 -7.60 -48.13 8.57
CA LYS A 14 -8.17 -49.49 8.68
C LYS A 14 -8.88 -49.95 7.40
N PHE A 15 -9.20 -49.01 6.50
CA PHE A 15 -9.80 -49.28 5.19
C PHE A 15 -8.74 -49.24 4.06
N GLY A 16 -7.45 -49.24 4.42
CA GLY A 16 -6.34 -49.33 3.48
C GLY A 16 -6.05 -48.05 2.71
N LEU A 17 -6.33 -46.88 3.30
CA LEU A 17 -5.76 -45.60 2.86
C LEU A 17 -4.46 -45.32 3.63
N LYS A 18 -3.41 -44.90 2.93
CA LYS A 18 -2.14 -44.49 3.57
C LYS A 18 -2.32 -43.10 4.17
N ILE A 19 -2.17 -43.00 5.49
CA ILE A 19 -2.38 -41.79 6.29
C ILE A 19 -1.25 -41.74 7.33
N PRO A 20 -0.62 -40.57 7.56
CA PRO A 20 0.43 -40.42 8.55
C PRO A 20 -0.04 -40.85 9.94
N GLU A 21 0.85 -41.44 10.75
CA GLU A 21 0.53 -41.72 12.14
C GLU A 21 0.05 -40.45 12.83
N THR A 22 -1.10 -40.52 13.49
CA THR A 22 -1.77 -39.34 14.04
C THR A 22 -2.16 -39.61 15.48
N VAL A 23 -1.70 -38.75 16.38
CA VAL A 23 -2.04 -38.79 17.80
C VAL A 23 -2.84 -37.53 18.13
N ILE A 24 -3.93 -37.69 18.86
CA ILE A 24 -4.73 -36.58 19.36
C ILE A 24 -4.38 -36.44 20.84
N ALA A 25 -3.94 -35.26 21.24
CA ALA A 25 -3.71 -34.95 22.64
C ALA A 25 -4.78 -33.97 23.11
N SER A 26 -5.37 -34.27 24.27
CA SER A 26 -6.44 -33.47 24.87
C SER A 26 -6.02 -32.92 26.24
N THR A 27 -4.96 -33.48 26.83
CA THR A 27 -4.42 -33.10 28.15
C THR A 27 -2.91 -32.91 28.09
N LYS A 28 -2.33 -32.26 29.11
CA LYS A 28 -0.88 -32.06 29.22
C LYS A 28 -0.10 -33.39 29.31
N ASP A 29 -0.66 -34.39 29.98
CA ASP A 29 -0.04 -35.71 30.11
C ASP A 29 -0.03 -36.47 28.77
N ASP A 30 -1.05 -36.26 27.92
CA ASP A 30 -1.06 -36.79 26.54
C ASP A 30 0.03 -36.15 25.67
N LEU A 31 0.35 -34.87 25.92
CA LEU A 31 1.38 -34.12 25.20
C LEU A 31 2.79 -34.61 25.55
N GLU A 32 3.04 -34.98 26.80
CA GLU A 32 4.35 -35.50 27.25
C GLU A 32 4.60 -36.94 26.73
N ASN A 33 3.56 -37.78 26.74
CA ASN A 33 3.63 -39.14 26.19
C ASN A 33 3.68 -39.21 24.65
N LEU A 34 3.54 -38.07 23.96
CA LEU A 34 3.57 -37.99 22.50
C LEU A 34 4.94 -38.42 21.92
N THR A 35 6.02 -38.08 22.62
CA THR A 35 7.41 -38.29 22.15
C THR A 35 7.85 -39.76 22.17
N GLU A 36 7.00 -40.66 22.66
CA GLU A 36 7.21 -42.11 22.58
C GLU A 36 6.52 -42.75 21.37
N LYS A 37 5.57 -42.05 20.74
CA LYS A 37 4.72 -42.59 19.66
C LYS A 37 5.03 -42.04 18.27
N LEU A 38 5.67 -40.88 18.19
CA LEU A 38 6.06 -40.25 16.95
C LEU A 38 7.53 -39.85 17.00
N ASP A 39 8.25 -40.14 15.93
CA ASP A 39 9.61 -39.66 15.72
C ASP A 39 9.60 -38.22 15.21
N PHE A 40 10.65 -37.45 15.53
CA PHE A 40 10.82 -36.10 15.04
C PHE A 40 11.38 -36.09 13.61
N PRO A 41 11.00 -35.11 12.77
CA PRO A 41 10.09 -33.98 13.07
C PRO A 41 8.60 -34.37 13.16
N ILE A 42 7.81 -33.59 13.89
CA ILE A 42 6.36 -33.82 14.10
C ILE A 42 5.54 -32.62 13.62
N VAL A 43 4.45 -32.87 12.90
CA VAL A 43 3.50 -31.84 12.45
C VAL A 43 2.42 -31.62 13.52
N CYS A 44 2.34 -30.42 14.05
CA CYS A 44 1.37 -30.00 15.06
C CYS A 44 0.25 -29.16 14.41
N LYS A 45 -1.01 -29.61 14.51
CA LYS A 45 -2.20 -28.96 13.95
C LYS A 45 -3.19 -28.64 15.09
N GLY A 46 -3.46 -27.36 15.38
CA GLY A 46 -4.23 -26.94 16.57
C GLY A 46 -4.65 -25.46 16.61
N ALA A 47 -5.09 -24.97 17.78
CA ALA A 47 -5.78 -23.68 18.02
C ALA A 47 -4.97 -22.40 17.70
N LEU A 48 -3.68 -22.54 17.44
CA LEU A 48 -2.81 -21.48 16.92
C LEU A 48 -2.74 -21.53 15.39
N LYS A 49 -2.78 -20.38 14.75
CA LYS A 49 -2.77 -20.19 13.28
C LYS A 49 -1.75 -21.09 12.56
N ASP A 50 -2.24 -21.88 11.59
CA ASP A 50 -1.62 -22.82 10.62
C ASP A 50 -0.43 -23.70 11.09
N SER A 51 -0.38 -24.94 10.58
CA SER A 51 0.45 -26.06 11.06
C SER A 51 1.89 -25.70 11.44
N TYR A 52 2.35 -26.15 12.62
CA TYR A 52 3.72 -25.98 13.11
C TYR A 52 4.50 -27.30 12.99
N ILE A 53 5.73 -27.26 12.48
CA ILE A 53 6.63 -28.43 12.47
C ILE A 53 7.57 -28.28 13.66
N ALA A 54 7.51 -29.22 14.59
CA ALA A 54 8.48 -29.32 15.68
C ALA A 54 9.63 -30.22 15.23
N GLU A 55 10.85 -29.69 15.19
CA GLU A 55 12.04 -30.44 14.75
C GLU A 55 12.61 -31.31 15.86
N ASP A 56 12.35 -30.94 17.12
CA ASP A 56 12.80 -31.68 18.29
C ASP A 56 11.87 -31.51 19.50
N ARG A 57 12.24 -32.14 20.63
CA ARG A 57 11.49 -32.09 21.88
C ARG A 57 11.41 -30.68 22.47
N MET A 58 12.42 -29.83 22.25
CA MET A 58 12.45 -28.47 22.78
C MET A 58 11.50 -27.55 22.01
N ASP A 59 11.47 -27.67 20.68
CA ASP A 59 10.51 -27.00 19.81
C ASP A 59 9.06 -27.36 20.18
N LEU A 60 8.84 -28.65 20.42
CA LEU A 60 7.54 -29.15 20.86
C LEU A 60 7.14 -28.59 22.23
N HIS A 61 8.09 -28.48 23.17
CA HIS A 61 7.84 -27.89 24.49
C HIS A 61 7.50 -26.39 24.41
N ILE A 62 8.18 -25.64 23.53
CA ILE A 62 7.89 -24.23 23.26
C ILE A 62 6.48 -24.08 22.68
N TYR A 63 6.10 -24.97 21.75
CA TYR A 63 4.75 -25.01 21.19
C TYR A 63 3.70 -25.31 22.26
N PHE A 64 3.95 -26.27 23.16
CA PHE A 64 3.06 -26.59 24.28
C PHE A 64 2.84 -25.43 25.22
N LYS A 65 3.90 -24.70 25.60
CA LYS A 65 3.78 -23.53 26.49
C LYS A 65 2.86 -22.45 25.90
N LYS A 66 2.94 -22.23 24.58
CA LYS A 66 2.06 -21.27 23.87
C LYS A 66 0.60 -21.71 23.84
N ILE A 67 0.34 -23.01 23.72
CA ILE A 67 -1.03 -23.56 23.68
C ILE A 67 -1.67 -23.55 25.07
N ASP A 68 -0.92 -23.89 26.12
CA ASP A 68 -1.41 -23.92 27.52
C ASP A 68 -1.92 -22.53 27.97
N GLU A 69 -1.21 -21.47 27.58
CA GLU A 69 -1.61 -20.07 27.82
C GLU A 69 -2.89 -19.66 27.08
N LEU A 70 -3.17 -20.26 25.91
CA LEU A 70 -4.33 -19.96 25.06
C LEU A 70 -5.59 -20.78 25.37
N LEU A 71 -5.42 -21.97 25.94
CA LEU A 71 -6.53 -22.88 26.27
C LEU A 71 -7.01 -22.74 27.72
N HIS A 72 -6.62 -21.68 28.44
CA HIS A 72 -7.06 -21.38 29.82
C HIS A 72 -7.04 -22.59 30.78
N GLY A 73 -5.96 -23.38 30.76
CA GLY A 73 -5.82 -24.56 31.64
C GLY A 73 -6.20 -25.90 31.01
N GLY A 74 -6.06 -26.05 29.68
CA GLY A 74 -5.86 -27.36 29.06
C GLY A 74 -7.10 -28.06 28.49
N GLN A 75 -8.15 -27.35 28.06
CA GLN A 75 -9.27 -27.98 27.35
C GLN A 75 -9.26 -27.67 25.85
N GLY A 76 -8.78 -28.62 25.04
CA GLY A 76 -8.86 -28.58 23.58
C GLY A 76 -8.08 -29.73 22.91
N ASN A 77 -8.59 -30.27 21.80
CA ASN A 77 -7.91 -31.34 21.05
C ASN A 77 -6.86 -30.74 20.09
N VAL A 78 -5.60 -31.12 20.27
CA VAL A 78 -4.50 -30.81 19.34
C VAL A 78 -4.12 -32.09 18.59
N ILE A 79 -3.91 -31.98 17.28
CA ILE A 79 -3.56 -33.09 16.41
C ILE A 79 -2.05 -33.06 16.16
N PHE A 80 -1.37 -34.16 16.40
CA PHE A 80 0.03 -34.37 16.07
C PHE A 80 0.12 -35.46 15.01
N GLN A 81 0.86 -35.20 13.95
CA GLN A 81 1.02 -36.12 12.84
C GLN A 81 2.50 -36.37 12.55
N GLU A 82 2.82 -37.60 12.18
CA GLU A 82 4.09 -37.96 11.58
C GLU A 82 4.41 -37.03 10.41
N PHE A 83 5.64 -36.52 10.37
CA PHE A 83 6.11 -35.73 9.24
C PHE A 83 6.48 -36.64 8.07
N ILE A 84 5.76 -36.49 6.96
CA ILE A 84 6.12 -37.15 5.70
C ILE A 84 6.87 -36.16 4.82
N LYS A 85 8.12 -36.49 4.50
CA LYS A 85 8.91 -35.72 3.54
C LYS A 85 8.53 -36.14 2.12
N GLY A 86 8.08 -35.19 1.30
CA GLY A 86 7.70 -35.49 -0.06
C GLY A 86 7.10 -34.33 -0.83
N ASP A 87 6.69 -34.61 -2.05
CA ASP A 87 6.01 -33.67 -2.93
C ASP A 87 4.53 -33.54 -2.56
N PHE A 88 3.99 -32.33 -2.51
CA PHE A 88 2.59 -32.10 -2.18
C PHE A 88 1.68 -32.24 -3.40
N TYR A 89 0.50 -32.84 -3.21
CA TYR A 89 -0.54 -33.01 -4.22
C TYR A 89 -1.92 -32.71 -3.61
N CYS A 90 -2.92 -32.44 -4.43
CA CYS A 90 -4.32 -32.46 -4.00
C CYS A 90 -5.25 -33.00 -5.08
N THR A 91 -6.43 -33.43 -4.64
CA THR A 91 -7.56 -33.72 -5.53
C THR A 91 -8.79 -32.93 -5.10
N THR A 92 -9.47 -32.31 -6.06
CA THR A 92 -10.73 -31.59 -5.84
C THR A 92 -11.84 -32.15 -6.71
N GLY A 93 -13.04 -32.27 -6.17
CA GLY A 93 -14.15 -32.91 -6.87
C GLY A 93 -15.50 -32.74 -6.19
N VAL A 94 -16.52 -33.32 -6.82
CA VAL A 94 -17.89 -33.36 -6.29
C VAL A 94 -18.40 -34.80 -6.35
N ALA A 95 -18.89 -35.29 -5.20
CA ALA A 95 -19.60 -36.55 -5.09
C ALA A 95 -21.11 -36.30 -5.11
N ASP A 96 -21.86 -37.15 -5.82
CA ASP A 96 -23.32 -37.07 -5.83
C ASP A 96 -23.95 -37.72 -4.58
N LYS A 97 -25.29 -37.71 -4.53
CA LYS A 97 -26.07 -38.31 -3.43
C LYS A 97 -25.91 -39.83 -3.29
N ASP A 98 -25.42 -40.50 -4.35
CA ASP A 98 -25.17 -41.94 -4.38
C ASP A 98 -23.68 -42.24 -4.10
N SER A 99 -22.94 -41.24 -3.60
CA SER A 99 -21.50 -41.31 -3.32
C SER A 99 -20.65 -41.70 -4.53
N ARG A 100 -21.03 -41.22 -5.72
CA ARG A 100 -20.26 -41.40 -6.95
C ARG A 100 -19.49 -40.13 -7.28
N LEU A 101 -18.22 -40.29 -7.66
CA LEU A 101 -17.36 -39.18 -8.10
C LEU A 101 -17.78 -38.69 -9.48
N LEU A 102 -18.42 -37.51 -9.54
CA LEU A 102 -18.88 -36.93 -10.80
C LEU A 102 -17.72 -36.35 -11.62
N ARG A 103 -16.84 -35.62 -10.94
CA ARG A 103 -15.64 -34.98 -11.49
C ARG A 103 -14.56 -34.88 -10.44
N CYS A 104 -13.31 -35.06 -10.88
CA CYS A 104 -12.13 -34.99 -10.05
C CYS A 104 -10.98 -34.37 -10.83
N LEU A 105 -10.31 -33.40 -10.22
CA LEU A 105 -9.08 -32.79 -10.72
C LEU A 105 -7.96 -33.14 -9.77
N ALA A 106 -6.84 -33.66 -10.28
CA ALA A 106 -5.63 -33.91 -9.49
C ALA A 106 -4.57 -32.87 -9.83
N MET A 107 -3.85 -32.39 -8.81
CA MET A 107 -2.85 -31.33 -8.93
C MET A 107 -1.59 -31.70 -8.15
N LYS A 108 -0.41 -31.43 -8.73
CA LYS A 108 0.87 -31.37 -8.00
C LYS A 108 1.07 -29.95 -7.52
N LYS A 109 1.36 -29.75 -6.24
CA LYS A 109 1.63 -28.43 -5.67
C LYS A 109 3.14 -28.11 -5.74
N LEU A 110 3.50 -26.88 -6.13
CA LEU A 110 4.83 -26.46 -6.57
C LEU A 110 5.65 -25.67 -5.52
N GLY A 111 5.10 -25.39 -4.35
CA GLY A 111 5.85 -24.68 -3.31
C GLY A 111 5.06 -24.50 -2.02
N VAL A 112 5.76 -24.68 -0.90
CA VAL A 112 5.29 -24.44 0.46
C VAL A 112 6.00 -23.19 0.95
N ASP A 113 5.28 -22.20 1.47
CA ASP A 113 5.92 -21.05 2.12
C ASP A 113 6.59 -21.48 3.44
N PHE A 114 7.38 -20.58 4.07
CA PHE A 114 8.04 -20.85 5.36
C PHE A 114 7.06 -21.18 6.51
N LYS A 115 5.74 -21.13 6.26
CA LYS A 115 4.66 -21.43 7.22
C LYS A 115 3.90 -22.71 6.88
N GLY A 116 4.42 -23.54 5.97
CA GLY A 116 3.79 -24.83 5.66
C GLY A 116 2.59 -24.73 4.71
N SER A 117 2.26 -23.55 4.19
CA SER A 117 1.08 -23.35 3.33
C SER A 117 1.46 -23.49 1.86
N THR A 118 0.67 -24.25 1.09
CA THR A 118 0.95 -24.54 -0.33
C THR A 118 0.07 -23.71 -1.28
N TRP A 119 0.64 -23.00 -2.25
CA TRP A 119 -0.07 -21.91 -2.97
C TRP A 119 -0.05 -21.96 -4.51
N CYS A 120 0.74 -22.84 -5.12
CA CYS A 120 0.80 -22.99 -6.58
C CYS A 120 0.82 -24.48 -6.95
N GLY A 121 0.37 -24.85 -8.14
CA GLY A 121 0.43 -26.22 -8.62
C GLY A 121 0.11 -26.35 -10.10
N PHE A 122 0.19 -27.57 -10.63
CA PHE A 122 -0.23 -27.88 -12.00
C PHE A 122 -1.06 -29.14 -12.02
N THR A 123 -1.98 -29.20 -12.98
CA THR A 123 -2.79 -30.41 -13.15
C THR A 123 -1.92 -31.57 -13.56
N VAL A 124 -2.18 -32.71 -12.93
CA VAL A 124 -1.49 -33.95 -13.24
C VAL A 124 -2.52 -35.01 -13.56
N LYS A 125 -2.26 -35.79 -14.59
CA LYS A 125 -2.96 -37.06 -14.78
C LYS A 125 -2.31 -38.08 -13.85
N ASN A 126 -2.98 -38.38 -12.75
CA ASN A 126 -2.48 -39.32 -11.75
C ASN A 126 -3.61 -40.28 -11.35
N ASN A 127 -3.54 -41.51 -11.86
CA ASN A 127 -4.56 -42.52 -11.61
C ASN A 127 -4.57 -42.95 -10.13
N ILE A 128 -3.42 -42.96 -9.45
CA ILE A 128 -3.32 -43.35 -8.04
C ILE A 128 -4.09 -42.35 -7.16
N LEU A 129 -3.90 -41.05 -7.38
CA LEU A 129 -4.64 -40.01 -6.65
C LEU A 129 -6.15 -40.12 -6.89
N ARG A 130 -6.56 -40.44 -8.12
CA ARG A 130 -7.97 -40.65 -8.46
C ARG A 130 -8.55 -41.88 -7.76
N GLU A 131 -7.88 -43.02 -7.82
CA GLU A 131 -8.30 -44.25 -7.14
C GLU A 131 -8.41 -44.06 -5.63
N MET A 132 -7.44 -43.35 -5.02
CA MET A 132 -7.50 -42.99 -3.61
C MET A 132 -8.69 -42.07 -3.28
N THR A 133 -9.05 -41.16 -4.18
CA THR A 133 -10.20 -40.26 -4.04
C THR A 133 -11.52 -41.02 -4.14
N GLU A 134 -11.66 -41.89 -5.13
CA GLU A 134 -12.84 -42.74 -5.31
C GLU A 134 -13.02 -43.64 -4.08
N LYS A 135 -11.94 -44.26 -3.61
CA LYS A 135 -11.92 -45.07 -2.38
C LYS A 135 -12.28 -44.25 -1.13
N PHE A 136 -11.80 -43.00 -1.01
CA PHE A 136 -12.22 -42.10 0.07
C PHE A 136 -13.73 -41.86 0.05
N ILE A 137 -14.30 -41.54 -1.11
CA ILE A 137 -15.74 -41.26 -1.23
C ILE A 137 -16.56 -42.50 -0.87
N GLU A 138 -16.15 -43.68 -1.36
CA GLU A 138 -16.80 -44.96 -1.08
C GLU A 138 -16.79 -45.27 0.42
N ILE A 139 -15.64 -45.15 1.09
CA ILE A 139 -15.50 -45.45 2.53
C ILE A 139 -16.30 -44.46 3.37
N THR A 140 -16.30 -43.18 2.98
CA THR A 140 -16.89 -42.11 3.80
C THR A 140 -18.38 -41.88 3.54
N GLY A 141 -18.87 -42.31 2.37
CA GLY A 141 -20.18 -41.93 1.86
C GLY A 141 -20.28 -40.42 1.62
N TRP A 142 -19.19 -39.79 1.15
CA TRP A 142 -19.15 -38.34 0.98
C TRP A 142 -20.20 -37.88 -0.03
N ILE A 143 -20.90 -36.79 0.29
CA ILE A 143 -21.86 -36.14 -0.61
C ILE A 143 -21.50 -34.67 -0.68
N GLY A 144 -21.39 -34.16 -1.90
CA GLY A 144 -21.04 -32.78 -2.18
C GLY A 144 -19.55 -32.59 -2.48
N PRO A 145 -19.10 -31.32 -2.45
CA PRO A 145 -17.75 -30.94 -2.84
C PRO A 145 -16.71 -31.26 -1.77
N PHE A 146 -15.47 -31.45 -2.20
CA PHE A 146 -14.34 -31.73 -1.32
C PHE A 146 -13.00 -31.30 -1.95
N GLU A 147 -12.00 -31.11 -1.09
CA GLU A 147 -10.59 -31.13 -1.44
C GLU A 147 -9.85 -32.10 -0.50
N LEU A 148 -9.01 -32.97 -1.08
CA LEU A 148 -8.14 -33.90 -0.36
C LEU A 148 -6.68 -33.54 -0.65
N GLU A 149 -5.83 -33.51 0.38
CA GLU A 149 -4.41 -33.23 0.20
C GLU A 149 -3.53 -34.44 0.50
N PHE A 150 -2.52 -34.63 -0.36
CA PHE A 150 -1.63 -35.77 -0.33
C PHE A 150 -0.16 -35.35 -0.32
N ILE A 151 0.70 -36.17 0.29
CA ILE A 151 2.15 -36.08 0.13
C ILE A 151 2.62 -37.34 -0.60
N CYS A 152 3.41 -37.18 -1.65
CA CYS A 152 4.10 -38.26 -2.32
C CYS A 152 5.51 -38.37 -1.76
N ASP A 153 5.81 -39.45 -1.05
CA ASP A 153 7.15 -39.68 -0.49
C ASP A 153 8.17 -40.02 -1.60
N SER A 154 9.44 -40.13 -1.21
CA SER A 154 10.55 -40.48 -2.11
C SER A 154 10.45 -41.88 -2.71
N GLN A 155 9.60 -42.76 -2.17
CA GLN A 155 9.34 -44.11 -2.69
C GLN A 155 8.12 -44.14 -3.63
N GLY A 156 7.47 -42.99 -3.87
CA GLY A 156 6.31 -42.89 -4.74
C GLY A 156 4.98 -43.25 -4.06
N ASN A 157 4.95 -43.35 -2.73
CA ASN A 157 3.69 -43.60 -2.01
C ASN A 157 2.96 -42.29 -1.73
N TYR A 158 1.65 -42.30 -1.92
CA TYR A 158 0.77 -41.16 -1.63
C TYR A 158 0.13 -41.30 -0.24
N TRP A 159 0.27 -40.27 0.57
CA TRP A 159 -0.22 -40.18 1.94
C TRP A 159 -1.29 -39.11 2.05
N LEU A 160 -2.55 -39.48 2.34
CA LEU A 160 -3.62 -38.53 2.58
C LEU A 160 -3.43 -37.90 3.96
N PHE A 161 -3.19 -36.59 4.01
CA PHE A 161 -2.84 -35.90 5.26
C PHE A 161 -3.82 -34.78 5.64
N GLU A 162 -4.74 -34.39 4.74
CA GLU A 162 -5.74 -33.37 5.00
C GLU A 162 -7.04 -33.54 4.18
N ILE A 163 -8.18 -33.21 4.80
CA ILE A 163 -9.48 -33.09 4.16
C ILE A 163 -10.00 -31.67 4.40
N ASN A 164 -10.38 -30.99 3.33
CA ASN A 164 -10.90 -29.64 3.37
C ASN A 164 -12.34 -29.60 2.81
N PRO A 165 -13.36 -29.46 3.68
CA PRO A 165 -14.76 -29.36 3.25
C PRO A 165 -15.16 -27.95 2.76
N ARG A 166 -14.19 -27.07 2.50
CA ARG A 166 -14.40 -25.62 2.31
C ARG A 166 -14.61 -25.22 0.83
N LEU A 167 -15.11 -23.99 0.66
CA LEU A 167 -15.26 -23.23 -0.59
C LEU A 167 -14.08 -23.16 -1.60
N PRO A 168 -12.79 -23.36 -1.27
CA PRO A 168 -11.69 -23.16 -2.23
C PRO A 168 -11.69 -24.11 -3.44
N ALA A 169 -12.30 -25.29 -3.32
CA ALA A 169 -12.52 -26.21 -4.44
C ALA A 169 -13.21 -25.54 -5.65
N TYR A 170 -14.02 -24.50 -5.41
CA TYR A 170 -14.84 -23.85 -6.43
C TYR A 170 -14.08 -22.86 -7.32
N ILE A 171 -12.93 -22.33 -6.88
CA ILE A 171 -12.10 -21.46 -7.74
C ILE A 171 -11.55 -22.29 -8.91
N TYR A 172 -11.16 -23.54 -8.65
CA TYR A 172 -10.62 -24.46 -9.64
C TYR A 172 -11.68 -24.95 -10.64
N LEU A 173 -12.90 -25.21 -10.16
CA LEU A 173 -14.05 -25.57 -11.01
C LEU A 173 -14.60 -24.39 -11.83
N ALA A 174 -14.62 -23.18 -11.27
CA ALA A 174 -15.06 -21.97 -11.97
C ALA A 174 -14.07 -21.54 -13.06
N ALA A 175 -12.76 -21.58 -12.76
CA ALA A 175 -11.71 -21.29 -13.72
C ALA A 175 -11.71 -22.28 -14.90
N ALA A 176 -12.02 -23.56 -14.64
CA ALA A 176 -12.10 -24.59 -15.67
C ALA A 176 -13.37 -24.51 -16.55
N THR A 177 -14.43 -23.82 -16.10
CA THR A 177 -15.75 -23.82 -16.79
C THR A 177 -16.15 -22.47 -17.40
N GLY A 178 -15.48 -21.37 -17.04
CA GLY A 178 -15.68 -20.05 -17.65
C GLY A 178 -17.09 -19.47 -17.49
N GLN A 179 -17.84 -19.88 -16.45
CA GLN A 179 -19.21 -19.41 -16.19
C GLN A 179 -19.35 -18.80 -14.79
N ASN A 180 -20.42 -18.02 -14.59
CA ASN A 180 -20.83 -17.52 -13.28
C ASN A 180 -21.06 -18.70 -12.32
N ILE A 181 -20.48 -18.63 -11.12
CA ILE A 181 -20.33 -19.73 -10.16
C ILE A 181 -21.67 -20.39 -9.79
N PRO A 182 -22.76 -19.66 -9.50
CA PRO A 182 -24.05 -20.27 -9.17
C PRO A 182 -24.69 -21.04 -10.34
N ASP A 183 -24.49 -20.58 -11.58
CA ASP A 183 -25.13 -21.16 -12.77
C ASP A 183 -24.46 -22.47 -13.22
N ALA A 184 -23.13 -22.54 -13.16
CA ALA A 184 -22.38 -23.77 -13.41
C ALA A 184 -22.68 -24.85 -12.36
N LEU A 185 -22.85 -24.44 -11.09
CA LEU A 185 -23.19 -25.35 -9.99
C LEU A 185 -24.60 -25.94 -10.13
N VAL A 186 -25.58 -25.13 -10.53
CA VAL A 186 -26.94 -25.61 -10.83
C VAL A 186 -26.91 -26.61 -11.98
N LYS A 187 -26.23 -26.28 -13.08
CA LYS A 187 -26.15 -27.15 -14.27
C LYS A 187 -25.42 -28.47 -14.00
N LEU A 188 -24.35 -28.46 -13.22
CA LEU A 188 -23.61 -29.68 -12.84
C LEU A 188 -24.38 -30.53 -11.82
N ALA A 189 -25.04 -29.92 -10.84
CA ALA A 189 -25.91 -30.63 -9.89
C ALA A 189 -27.12 -31.28 -10.58
N GLU A 190 -27.58 -30.69 -11.69
CA GLU A 190 -28.63 -31.26 -12.56
C GLU A 190 -28.11 -32.32 -13.56
N GLY A 191 -26.81 -32.66 -13.54
CA GLY A 191 -26.22 -33.65 -14.45
C GLY A 191 -26.08 -33.19 -15.90
N ARG A 192 -26.17 -31.87 -16.17
CA ARG A 192 -26.07 -31.32 -17.52
C ARG A 192 -24.60 -31.20 -17.97
N ILE A 193 -24.37 -31.48 -19.25
CA ILE A 193 -23.04 -31.36 -19.87
C ILE A 193 -22.80 -29.89 -20.24
N ILE A 194 -21.83 -29.25 -19.60
CA ILE A 194 -21.35 -27.92 -19.98
C ILE A 194 -20.31 -28.12 -21.10
N LYS A 195 -20.64 -27.73 -22.34
CA LYS A 195 -19.69 -27.72 -23.47
C LYS A 195 -19.29 -26.30 -23.84
N LYS A 196 -17.99 -26.01 -23.86
CA LYS A 196 -17.40 -25.13 -24.86
C LYS A 196 -15.91 -25.42 -25.06
N ASP A 197 -15.49 -25.40 -26.32
CA ASP A 197 -14.14 -25.68 -26.80
C ASP A 197 -13.08 -24.75 -26.22
N PHE A 198 -12.09 -25.35 -25.56
CA PHE A 198 -10.76 -24.78 -25.40
C PHE A 198 -9.76 -25.78 -25.94
N SER A 199 -9.19 -25.50 -27.11
CA SER A 199 -7.90 -26.03 -27.51
C SER A 199 -6.82 -25.29 -26.73
N TYR A 200 -6.58 -25.71 -25.48
CA TYR A 200 -5.33 -25.39 -24.79
C TYR A 200 -4.57 -26.69 -24.54
N ASP A 201 -3.27 -26.58 -24.77
CA ASP A 201 -2.26 -27.63 -24.63
C ASP A 201 -2.31 -28.28 -23.23
N THR A 202 -1.98 -29.57 -23.15
CA THR A 202 -2.13 -30.42 -21.97
C THR A 202 -1.24 -30.09 -20.77
N ASP A 203 -0.63 -28.90 -20.74
CA ASP A 203 0.33 -28.45 -19.72
C ASP A 203 -0.18 -27.22 -18.92
N MET A 204 -1.46 -27.21 -18.51
CA MET A 204 -1.99 -26.13 -17.66
C MET A 204 -1.57 -26.28 -16.18
N ALA A 205 -0.70 -25.36 -15.76
CA ALA A 205 -0.48 -25.00 -14.37
C ALA A 205 -1.71 -24.28 -13.79
N PHE A 206 -2.20 -24.74 -12.63
CA PHE A 206 -3.23 -24.07 -11.86
C PHE A 206 -2.54 -23.37 -10.69
N THR A 207 -2.06 -22.16 -10.94
CA THR A 207 -1.61 -21.25 -9.91
C THR A 207 -2.81 -20.48 -9.36
N ARG A 208 -3.05 -20.54 -8.03
CA ARG A 208 -3.63 -19.39 -7.36
C ARG A 208 -2.49 -18.39 -7.28
N LEU A 209 -2.39 -17.50 -8.26
CA LEU A 209 -1.41 -16.43 -8.28
C LEU A 209 -1.67 -15.50 -7.08
N THR A 210 -0.99 -15.75 -5.95
CA THR A 210 -0.39 -14.63 -5.25
C THR A 210 0.75 -14.17 -6.15
N GLU A 211 0.41 -13.12 -6.90
CA GLU A 211 1.28 -12.33 -7.77
C GLU A 211 1.58 -12.94 -9.16
N GLU A 212 0.95 -12.25 -10.13
CA GLU A 212 1.24 -12.11 -11.55
C GLU A 212 0.77 -13.09 -12.64
N VAL A 213 -0.36 -12.66 -13.24
CA VAL A 213 -0.53 -12.30 -14.67
C VAL A 213 -1.22 -13.33 -15.59
N VAL A 214 -2.34 -12.88 -16.17
CA VAL A 214 -2.61 -13.08 -17.61
C VAL A 214 -2.49 -11.73 -18.30
N TYR A 215 -1.58 -11.70 -19.27
CA TYR A 215 -1.30 -10.62 -20.21
C TYR A 215 -2.54 -10.27 -21.05
N PRO A 216 -2.78 -8.99 -21.34
CA PRO A 216 -3.52 -8.61 -22.55
C PRO A 216 -2.70 -9.08 -23.76
N LYS A 217 -3.38 -9.63 -24.76
CA LYS A 217 -2.87 -10.25 -26.01
C LYS A 217 -2.13 -9.29 -26.96
N ARG A 218 -1.25 -8.42 -26.44
CA ARG A 218 -0.42 -7.46 -27.21
C ARG A 218 1.09 -7.56 -26.95
N TYR A 219 1.53 -8.42 -26.02
CA TYR A 219 2.95 -8.51 -25.63
C TYR A 219 3.70 -9.72 -26.20
N ILE A 220 3.00 -10.71 -26.78
CA ILE A 220 3.65 -11.90 -27.39
C ILE A 220 3.97 -11.68 -28.87
N ASP A 221 3.32 -10.73 -29.55
CA ASP A 221 3.64 -10.39 -30.93
C ASP A 221 4.88 -9.49 -31.07
N SER A 222 5.45 -8.96 -29.96
CA SER A 222 6.69 -8.16 -29.98
C SER A 222 7.97 -8.99 -29.79
N LEU A 223 7.85 -10.29 -29.51
CA LEU A 223 8.99 -11.18 -29.31
C LEU A 223 8.93 -12.34 -30.29
N ASN A 224 9.27 -12.07 -31.56
CA ASN A 224 10.00 -13.01 -32.43
C ASN A 224 10.35 -12.42 -33.79
N LYS A 225 11.56 -11.83 -33.88
CA LYS A 225 12.65 -12.20 -34.81
C LYS A 225 13.61 -11.02 -34.92
N ASN A 226 14.85 -11.27 -34.49
CA ASN A 226 16.02 -10.38 -34.49
C ASN A 226 16.13 -9.51 -33.23
N GLY A 227 16.93 -9.99 -32.27
CA GLY A 227 17.23 -9.35 -30.98
C GLY A 227 17.81 -7.94 -31.07
N LYS A 228 16.95 -6.97 -31.36
CA LYS A 228 17.10 -5.56 -31.00
C LYS A 228 15.80 -5.16 -30.32
N VAL A 229 15.89 -4.76 -29.06
CA VAL A 229 14.80 -4.08 -28.36
C VAL A 229 14.51 -2.82 -29.17
N GLN A 230 13.35 -2.77 -29.82
CA GLN A 230 12.84 -1.50 -30.33
C GLN A 230 12.49 -0.68 -29.09
N GLU A 231 13.10 0.49 -28.95
CA GLU A 231 12.71 1.49 -27.97
C GLU A 231 11.24 1.81 -28.19
N ASP A 232 10.36 1.24 -27.35
CA ASP A 232 8.96 1.65 -27.31
C ASP A 232 8.93 3.11 -26.88
N ALA A 233 8.65 3.98 -27.86
CA ALA A 233 8.47 5.40 -27.63
C ALA A 233 7.41 5.61 -26.55
N MET A 234 7.72 6.49 -25.58
CA MET A 234 6.76 6.96 -24.58
C MET A 234 5.42 7.29 -25.27
N PRO A 235 4.27 6.86 -24.73
CA PRO A 235 2.98 7.11 -25.34
C PRO A 235 2.80 8.62 -25.58
N ASP A 236 2.73 9.00 -26.86
CA ASP A 236 2.84 10.38 -27.36
C ASP A 236 1.58 11.24 -27.12
N LYS A 237 0.69 10.81 -26.21
CA LYS A 237 -0.48 11.61 -25.79
C LYS A 237 -0.14 12.47 -24.58
N LYS A 238 0.85 13.35 -24.77
CA LYS A 238 1.02 14.55 -23.94
C LYS A 238 -0.33 15.29 -23.87
N CYS A 239 -0.66 15.91 -22.74
CA CYS A 239 -1.76 16.87 -22.63
C CYS A 239 -1.44 18.16 -23.42
N LYS A 240 -1.16 18.04 -24.74
CA LYS A 240 -0.70 19.12 -25.64
C LYS A 240 -1.80 20.18 -25.88
N THR A 241 -3.04 19.90 -25.52
CA THR A 241 -4.20 20.76 -25.86
C THR A 241 -4.60 21.74 -24.74
N ILE A 242 -4.26 21.48 -23.47
CA ILE A 242 -4.69 22.32 -22.35
C ILE A 242 -3.63 23.40 -22.06
N LYS A 243 -3.88 24.61 -22.58
CA LYS A 243 -2.93 25.74 -22.49
C LYS A 243 -2.96 26.48 -21.15
N THR A 244 -4.04 26.35 -20.38
CA THR A 244 -4.25 27.02 -19.09
C THR A 244 -5.01 26.11 -18.13
N PHE A 245 -4.86 26.31 -16.82
CA PHE A 245 -5.67 25.63 -15.81
C PHE A 245 -7.16 25.91 -16.02
N TYR A 246 -7.52 27.11 -16.47
CA TYR A 246 -8.90 27.43 -16.85
C TYR A 246 -9.46 26.52 -17.95
N GLY A 247 -8.61 26.04 -18.86
CA GLY A 247 -9.00 25.08 -19.89
C GLY A 247 -9.48 23.73 -19.33
N LEU A 248 -9.14 23.40 -18.08
CA LEU A 248 -9.65 22.21 -17.38
C LEU A 248 -11.16 22.31 -17.10
N LEU A 249 -11.68 23.54 -17.03
CA LEU A 249 -13.10 23.82 -16.77
C LEU A 249 -13.94 23.85 -18.05
N ALA A 250 -13.31 23.67 -19.21
CA ALA A 250 -14.01 23.58 -20.48
C ALA A 250 -14.87 22.31 -20.50
N ASP A 251 -16.06 22.43 -21.08
CA ASP A 251 -16.99 21.32 -21.31
C ASP A 251 -17.47 20.59 -20.04
N LYS A 252 -17.28 21.19 -18.86
CA LYS A 252 -17.84 20.69 -17.59
C LYS A 252 -19.28 21.15 -17.41
N ASP A 253 -20.06 20.32 -16.72
CA ASP A 253 -21.44 20.65 -16.35
C ASP A 253 -21.47 21.89 -15.45
N ASP A 254 -22.04 22.97 -15.99
CA ASP A 254 -22.11 24.29 -15.37
C ASP A 254 -22.88 24.33 -14.05
N ASP A 255 -23.91 23.50 -13.94
CA ASP A 255 -24.84 23.52 -12.80
C ASP A 255 -24.34 22.62 -11.67
N LYS A 256 -23.37 21.77 -11.96
CA LYS A 256 -22.72 20.91 -10.97
C LYS A 256 -21.82 21.69 -10.01
N ALA A 257 -21.76 21.22 -8.76
CA ALA A 257 -20.80 21.68 -7.77
C ALA A 257 -19.34 21.46 -8.23
N ALA A 258 -18.55 22.52 -8.28
CA ALA A 258 -17.11 22.45 -8.50
C ALA A 258 -16.35 22.47 -7.18
N ILE A 259 -16.72 23.36 -6.26
CA ILE A 259 -16.07 23.52 -4.95
C ILE A 259 -17.12 23.51 -3.85
N LEU A 260 -16.93 22.65 -2.85
CA LEU A 260 -17.62 22.64 -1.57
C LEU A 260 -16.70 23.26 -0.53
N TYR A 261 -17.20 24.22 0.25
CA TYR A 261 -16.44 24.89 1.30
C TYR A 261 -17.36 25.32 2.43
N GLN A 262 -17.24 24.67 3.59
CA GLN A 262 -18.21 24.80 4.68
C GLN A 262 -19.64 24.57 4.15
N SER A 263 -20.64 25.32 4.58
CA SER A 263 -22.01 25.23 4.04
C SER A 263 -22.20 25.81 2.63
N LYS A 264 -21.13 26.25 1.95
CA LYS A 264 -21.21 26.91 0.64
C LYS A 264 -20.81 25.97 -0.49
N THR A 265 -21.55 26.07 -1.58
CA THR A 265 -21.25 25.40 -2.84
C THR A 265 -20.98 26.45 -3.92
N VAL A 266 -19.94 26.23 -4.71
CA VAL A 266 -19.62 27.00 -5.92
C VAL A 266 -19.78 26.07 -7.12
N SER A 267 -20.69 26.37 -8.03
CA SER A 267 -20.85 25.57 -9.25
C SER A 267 -19.71 25.82 -10.25
N TYR A 268 -19.56 24.97 -11.27
CA TYR A 268 -18.60 25.19 -12.35
C TYR A 268 -18.84 26.51 -13.09
N ARG A 269 -20.10 26.90 -13.31
CA ARG A 269 -20.45 28.22 -13.87
C ARG A 269 -19.93 29.36 -12.99
N GLN A 270 -20.26 29.33 -11.70
CA GLN A 270 -19.84 30.35 -10.74
C GLN A 270 -18.31 30.40 -10.59
N LEU A 271 -17.63 29.25 -10.64
CA LEU A 271 -16.17 29.19 -10.60
C LEU A 271 -15.56 29.92 -11.82
N LYS A 272 -16.07 29.64 -13.02
CA LYS A 272 -15.62 30.30 -14.26
C LYS A 272 -15.84 31.82 -14.21
N GLU A 273 -17.01 32.27 -13.76
CA GLU A 273 -17.35 33.69 -13.57
C GLU A 273 -16.40 34.35 -12.59
N LYS A 274 -16.19 33.75 -11.41
CA LYS A 274 -15.27 34.29 -10.38
C LYS A 274 -13.82 34.35 -10.85
N ILE A 275 -13.38 33.39 -11.67
CA ILE A 275 -12.03 33.45 -12.27
C ILE A 275 -11.94 34.62 -13.26
N ASN A 276 -12.97 34.87 -14.07
CA ASN A 276 -12.99 36.03 -14.97
C ASN A 276 -12.94 37.35 -14.19
N GLU A 277 -13.78 37.50 -13.17
CA GLU A 277 -13.78 38.66 -12.26
C GLU A 277 -12.40 38.88 -11.64
N ARG A 278 -11.77 37.79 -11.17
CA ARG A 278 -10.44 37.85 -10.56
C ARG A 278 -9.34 38.19 -11.58
N CYS A 279 -9.46 37.75 -12.84
CA CYS A 279 -8.57 38.19 -13.91
C CYS A 279 -8.70 39.71 -14.13
N ASP A 280 -9.93 40.23 -14.16
CA ASP A 280 -10.18 41.66 -14.36
C ASP A 280 -9.64 42.52 -13.21
N GLU A 281 -9.73 42.02 -11.98
CA GLU A 281 -9.13 42.67 -10.81
C GLU A 281 -7.59 42.72 -10.90
N LEU A 282 -6.97 41.62 -11.35
CA LEU A 282 -5.52 41.45 -11.32
C LEU A 282 -4.79 42.01 -12.56
N LYS A 283 -5.45 42.16 -13.71
CA LYS A 283 -4.81 42.49 -15.00
C LYS A 283 -4.03 43.80 -15.03
N ASN A 284 -4.41 44.77 -14.19
CA ASN A 284 -3.72 46.07 -14.11
C ASN A 284 -2.48 46.03 -13.21
N THR A 285 -2.35 45.02 -12.36
CA THR A 285 -1.24 44.87 -11.42
C THR A 285 -0.27 43.77 -11.84
N ILE A 286 -0.77 42.69 -12.43
CA ILE A 286 0.00 41.52 -12.84
C ILE A 286 0.35 41.60 -14.32
N ARG A 287 1.64 41.46 -14.61
CA ARG A 287 2.22 41.35 -15.95
C ARG A 287 2.53 39.89 -16.25
N LYS A 288 2.55 39.54 -17.53
CA LYS A 288 3.02 38.22 -17.98
C LYS A 288 4.42 37.97 -17.43
N LYS A 289 4.67 36.77 -16.90
CA LYS A 289 5.91 36.32 -16.26
C LYS A 289 6.27 36.97 -14.91
N ASP A 290 5.38 37.77 -14.32
CA ASP A 290 5.54 38.15 -12.91
C ASP A 290 5.60 36.91 -12.02
N LYS A 291 6.56 36.89 -11.10
CA LYS A 291 6.71 35.90 -10.04
C LYS A 291 5.83 36.33 -8.87
N VAL A 292 4.67 35.72 -8.75
CA VAL A 292 3.61 36.10 -7.82
C VAL A 292 3.58 35.13 -6.64
N ILE A 293 3.98 35.61 -5.47
CA ILE A 293 3.81 34.87 -4.21
C ILE A 293 2.35 34.97 -3.80
N ILE A 294 1.72 33.82 -3.53
CA ILE A 294 0.35 33.77 -3.01
C ILE A 294 0.32 32.99 -1.70
N ARG A 295 -0.15 33.64 -0.61
CA ARG A 295 -0.48 32.90 0.61
C ARG A 295 -1.68 32.01 0.34
N SER A 296 -1.44 30.72 0.37
CA SER A 296 -2.36 29.70 -0.10
C SER A 296 -3.22 29.19 1.04
N ASP A 297 -4.21 29.98 1.47
CA ASP A 297 -5.24 29.50 2.40
C ASP A 297 -6.10 28.41 1.74
N GLU A 298 -6.62 27.46 2.50
CA GLU A 298 -7.44 26.35 1.98
C GLU A 298 -8.88 26.83 1.71
N THR A 299 -9.04 27.72 0.71
CA THR A 299 -10.30 28.40 0.40
C THR A 299 -10.55 28.44 -1.12
N PRO A 300 -11.82 28.58 -1.55
CA PRO A 300 -12.15 28.75 -2.98
C PRO A 300 -11.41 29.91 -3.64
N ASN A 301 -11.20 31.02 -2.91
CA ASN A 301 -10.52 32.22 -3.43
C ASN A 301 -9.07 31.95 -3.84
N THR A 302 -8.40 30.99 -3.19
CA THR A 302 -7.03 30.60 -3.53
C THR A 302 -7.00 29.91 -4.89
N ILE A 303 -7.87 28.93 -5.12
CA ILE A 303 -7.99 28.26 -6.44
C ILE A 303 -8.37 29.27 -7.52
N ILE A 304 -9.37 30.11 -7.26
CA ILE A 304 -9.80 31.18 -8.18
C ILE A 304 -8.63 32.11 -8.54
N SER A 305 -7.84 32.54 -7.56
CA SER A 305 -6.68 33.41 -7.78
C SER A 305 -5.57 32.71 -8.55
N ILE A 306 -5.27 31.45 -8.26
CA ILE A 306 -4.26 30.68 -8.99
C ILE A 306 -4.66 30.53 -10.47
N TYR A 307 -5.92 30.18 -10.74
CA TYR A 307 -6.42 30.05 -12.11
C TYR A 307 -6.42 31.39 -12.85
N ALA A 308 -6.74 32.49 -12.17
CA ALA A 308 -6.67 33.82 -12.75
C ALA A 308 -5.23 34.24 -13.08
N LEU A 309 -4.28 33.99 -12.17
CA LEU A 309 -2.86 34.27 -12.37
C LEU A 309 -2.27 33.46 -13.53
N ASP A 310 -2.64 32.18 -13.65
CA ASP A 310 -2.21 31.34 -14.76
C ASP A 310 -2.70 31.90 -16.12
N ARG A 311 -3.94 32.36 -16.18
CA ARG A 311 -4.48 33.02 -17.38
C ARG A 311 -3.76 34.31 -17.74
N LEU A 312 -3.33 35.07 -16.74
CA LEU A 312 -2.51 36.28 -16.92
C LEU A 312 -1.05 35.96 -17.27
N GLY A 313 -0.66 34.67 -17.25
CA GLY A 313 0.67 34.21 -17.60
C GLY A 313 1.73 34.49 -16.53
N ALA A 314 1.31 34.65 -15.27
CA ALA A 314 2.20 34.78 -14.13
C ALA A 314 2.89 33.43 -13.79
N VAL A 315 4.02 33.50 -13.11
CA VAL A 315 4.66 32.36 -12.45
C VAL A 315 4.24 32.37 -10.99
N ILE A 316 3.56 31.31 -10.54
CA ILE A 316 2.85 31.29 -9.26
C ILE A 316 3.68 30.57 -8.20
N ILE A 317 3.84 31.20 -7.04
CA ILE A 317 4.60 30.66 -5.90
C ILE A 317 3.66 30.52 -4.70
N PRO A 318 2.96 29.39 -4.57
CA PRO A 318 2.07 29.17 -3.45
C PRO A 318 2.90 28.94 -2.19
N VAL A 319 2.65 29.76 -1.16
CA VAL A 319 3.32 29.64 0.13
C VAL A 319 2.32 29.23 1.20
N ASN A 320 2.78 28.42 2.14
CA ASN A 320 1.96 27.96 3.25
C ASN A 320 1.42 29.17 4.02
N PRO A 321 0.15 29.19 4.42
CA PRO A 321 -0.43 30.34 5.12
C PRO A 321 0.20 30.58 6.50
N LEU A 322 0.82 29.55 7.09
CA LEU A 322 1.57 29.63 8.34
C LEU A 322 3.05 29.99 8.15
N ALA A 323 3.49 30.29 6.91
CA ALA A 323 4.86 30.74 6.66
C ALA A 323 5.11 32.10 7.33
N THR A 324 6.24 32.18 8.02
CA THR A 324 6.68 33.40 8.70
C THR A 324 7.08 34.47 7.70
N GLU A 325 7.03 35.75 8.11
CA GLU A 325 7.52 36.84 7.25
C GLU A 325 9.00 36.66 6.87
N LYS A 326 9.81 36.06 7.74
CA LYS A 326 11.22 35.74 7.44
C LYS A 326 11.35 34.71 6.32
N GLU A 327 10.54 33.66 6.34
CA GLU A 327 10.52 32.65 5.27
C GLU A 327 10.05 33.25 3.95
N ILE A 328 9.01 34.08 3.98
CA ILE A 328 8.51 34.77 2.78
C ILE A 328 9.56 35.75 2.25
N GLN A 329 10.21 36.53 3.11
CA GLN A 329 11.27 37.45 2.70
C GLN A 329 12.46 36.69 2.08
N THR A 330 12.76 35.49 2.59
CA THR A 330 13.77 34.62 2.00
C THR A 330 13.38 34.22 0.58
N ILE A 331 12.12 33.84 0.34
CA ILE A 331 11.60 33.52 -1.00
C ILE A 331 11.63 34.76 -1.91
N ILE A 332 11.19 35.93 -1.42
CA ILE A 332 11.24 37.20 -2.15
C ILE A 332 12.67 37.49 -2.61
N ASN A 333 13.64 37.36 -1.71
CA ASN A 333 15.04 37.64 -2.02
C ASN A 333 15.65 36.60 -2.98
N ASP A 334 15.28 35.33 -2.82
CA ASP A 334 15.82 34.24 -3.63
C ASP A 334 15.30 34.29 -5.08
N LEU A 335 14.01 34.59 -5.25
CA LEU A 335 13.38 34.71 -6.56
C LEU A 335 13.45 36.09 -7.19
N LYS A 336 13.67 37.14 -6.39
CA LYS A 336 13.28 38.52 -6.75
C LYS A 336 11.82 38.59 -7.17
N ALA A 337 10.93 38.13 -6.28
CA ALA A 337 9.49 38.07 -6.54
C ALA A 337 8.90 39.46 -6.82
N ASP A 338 8.00 39.53 -7.80
CA ASP A 338 7.48 40.80 -8.32
C ASP A 338 6.26 41.27 -7.54
N VAL A 339 5.39 40.34 -7.14
CA VAL A 339 4.12 40.63 -6.46
C VAL A 339 3.88 39.64 -5.33
N ILE A 340 3.28 40.11 -4.25
CA ILE A 340 2.73 39.27 -3.19
C ILE A 340 1.23 39.51 -3.04
N ILE A 341 0.48 38.41 -2.94
CA ILE A 341 -0.94 38.38 -2.66
C ILE A 341 -1.15 37.70 -1.31
N SER A 342 -1.77 38.42 -0.38
CA SER A 342 -2.14 37.94 0.94
C SER A 342 -3.56 38.36 1.25
N LYS A 343 -4.48 37.38 1.31
CA LYS A 343 -5.93 37.63 1.41
C LYS A 343 -6.40 38.57 0.28
N LYS A 344 -6.91 39.76 0.64
CA LYS A 344 -7.34 40.80 -0.32
C LYS A 344 -6.22 41.77 -0.71
N ASN A 345 -5.08 41.74 -0.03
CA ASN A 345 -3.99 42.68 -0.29
C ASN A 345 -3.11 42.18 -1.43
N ILE A 346 -2.96 43.01 -2.45
CA ILE A 346 -2.05 42.80 -3.58
C ILE A 346 -1.00 43.90 -3.49
N LYS A 347 0.28 43.51 -3.42
CA LYS A 347 1.39 44.44 -3.33
C LYS A 347 2.46 44.08 -4.35
N ARG A 348 2.76 45.02 -5.26
CA ARG A 348 3.97 44.94 -6.10
C ARG A 348 5.19 45.26 -5.24
N ILE A 349 6.16 44.36 -5.26
CA ILE A 349 7.41 44.44 -4.49
C ILE A 349 8.48 45.15 -5.30
N THR A 350 8.58 44.82 -6.60
CA THR A 350 9.57 45.40 -7.52
C THR A 350 8.99 45.54 -8.93
N ASP A 351 9.52 46.49 -9.70
CA ASP A 351 9.31 46.61 -11.14
C ASP A 351 10.44 45.94 -11.95
N ASP A 352 11.55 45.61 -11.30
CA ASP A 352 12.70 44.96 -11.91
C ASP A 352 12.50 43.44 -11.99
N THR A 353 12.03 42.96 -13.14
CA THR A 353 11.93 41.53 -13.44
C THR A 353 13.31 40.95 -13.72
N ILE A 354 14.07 40.68 -12.66
CA ILE A 354 15.41 40.08 -12.76
C ILE A 354 15.31 38.60 -12.39
N GLY A 355 15.38 37.71 -13.38
CA GLY A 355 15.51 36.26 -13.14
C GLY A 355 15.31 35.43 -14.41
N ASN A 356 16.31 34.64 -14.77
CA ASN A 356 16.22 33.68 -15.88
C ASN A 356 15.48 32.43 -15.41
N LEU A 357 14.14 32.44 -15.53
CA LEU A 357 13.34 31.22 -15.46
C LEU A 357 13.13 30.65 -16.87
N PRO A 358 12.91 29.33 -17.01
CA PRO A 358 12.47 28.75 -18.28
C PRO A 358 11.25 29.47 -18.87
N GLU A 359 11.18 29.54 -20.19
CA GLU A 359 10.09 30.24 -20.90
C GLU A 359 8.71 29.62 -20.63
N ASP A 360 8.66 28.34 -20.27
CA ASP A 360 7.46 27.59 -19.94
C ASP A 360 7.20 27.45 -18.43
N ALA A 361 8.00 28.13 -17.59
CA ALA A 361 7.78 28.17 -16.14
C ALA A 361 6.36 28.66 -15.81
N CYS A 362 5.67 27.89 -14.97
CA CYS A 362 4.28 28.10 -14.56
C CYS A 362 4.13 28.24 -13.05
N MET A 363 4.75 27.33 -12.28
CA MET A 363 4.69 27.38 -10.81
C MET A 363 6.05 27.10 -10.19
N ILE A 364 6.27 27.61 -8.97
CA ILE A 364 7.46 27.29 -8.18
C ILE A 364 7.03 26.83 -6.78
N PHE A 365 7.38 25.60 -6.42
CA PHE A 365 7.16 25.06 -5.08
C PHE A 365 8.46 25.10 -4.28
N TYR A 366 8.39 25.59 -3.05
CA TYR A 366 9.55 25.61 -2.14
C TYR A 366 9.54 24.40 -1.20
N THR A 367 10.69 23.73 -1.11
CA THR A 367 10.95 22.68 -0.11
C THR A 367 11.90 23.21 0.96
N SER A 368 11.86 22.62 2.16
CA SER A 368 12.64 23.10 3.31
C SER A 368 14.16 22.92 3.17
N GLY A 369 14.63 22.14 2.18
CA GLY A 369 16.05 21.88 1.92
C GLY A 369 16.77 21.14 3.06
N THR A 370 17.57 20.12 2.75
CA THR A 370 18.42 19.44 3.75
C THR A 370 19.50 20.38 4.33
N THR A 371 19.85 21.45 3.62
CA THR A 371 20.82 22.49 4.02
C THR A 371 20.20 23.61 4.86
N GLY A 372 18.90 23.54 5.18
CA GLY A 372 18.17 24.55 5.96
C GLY A 372 17.79 25.83 5.19
N LYS A 373 18.22 25.99 3.94
CA LYS A 373 17.74 27.05 3.03
C LYS A 373 16.65 26.49 2.12
N PRO A 374 15.47 27.14 2.03
CA PRO A 374 14.42 26.70 1.12
C PRO A 374 14.90 26.64 -0.32
N LYS A 375 14.59 25.55 -1.05
CA LYS A 375 14.91 25.39 -2.47
C LYS A 375 13.63 25.48 -3.30
N GLY A 376 13.65 26.31 -4.35
CA GLY A 376 12.54 26.44 -5.30
C GLY A 376 12.67 25.44 -6.46
N ILE A 377 11.60 24.68 -6.71
CA ILE A 377 11.47 23.77 -7.86
C ILE A 377 10.50 24.42 -8.85
N VAL A 378 10.97 24.67 -10.07
CA VAL A 378 10.21 25.23 -11.18
C VAL A 378 9.45 24.12 -11.89
N HIS A 379 8.14 24.29 -12.04
CA HIS A 379 7.26 23.41 -12.77
C HIS A 379 6.69 24.12 -14.00
N THR A 380 6.65 23.37 -15.10
CA THR A 380 5.91 23.70 -16.31
C THR A 380 4.48 23.16 -16.20
N LYS A 381 3.56 23.63 -17.05
CA LYS A 381 2.19 23.08 -17.10
C LYS A 381 2.18 21.58 -17.41
N GLU A 382 3.01 21.16 -18.35
CA GLU A 382 3.17 19.75 -18.69
C GLU A 382 3.60 18.94 -17.47
N SER A 383 4.55 19.48 -16.68
CA SER A 383 5.06 18.80 -15.48
C SER A 383 4.05 18.67 -14.35
N ILE A 384 2.96 19.45 -14.42
CA ILE A 384 1.85 19.47 -13.46
C ILE A 384 0.71 18.59 -13.94
N MET A 385 0.30 18.78 -15.20
CA MET A 385 -0.92 18.21 -15.75
C MET A 385 -0.78 16.73 -16.08
N ASN A 386 0.34 16.30 -16.67
CA ASN A 386 0.49 14.90 -17.09
C ASN A 386 0.44 13.92 -15.90
N PRO A 387 1.17 14.15 -14.79
CA PRO A 387 1.11 13.25 -13.63
C PRO A 387 -0.29 13.19 -13.02
N CYS A 388 -0.95 14.34 -12.83
CA CYS A 388 -2.32 14.39 -12.28
C CYS A 388 -3.36 13.71 -13.17
N LEU A 389 -3.22 13.83 -14.50
CA LEU A 389 -4.14 13.19 -15.43
C LEU A 389 -4.09 11.67 -15.32
N GLU A 390 -2.89 11.10 -15.32
CA GLU A 390 -2.73 9.64 -15.23
C GLU A 390 -3.09 9.11 -13.86
N GLU A 391 -2.82 9.89 -12.82
CA GLU A 391 -3.22 9.53 -11.47
C GLU A 391 -4.74 9.53 -11.29
N GLY A 392 -5.43 10.55 -11.79
CA GLY A 392 -6.90 10.57 -11.81
C GLY A 392 -7.48 9.35 -12.53
N LYS A 393 -6.94 8.99 -13.69
CA LYS A 393 -7.36 7.79 -14.44
C LYS A 393 -7.05 6.49 -13.70
N ALA A 394 -5.84 6.37 -13.15
CA ALA A 394 -5.38 5.16 -12.46
C ALA A 394 -6.20 4.87 -11.20
N TYR A 395 -6.72 5.91 -10.54
CA TYR A 395 -7.62 5.78 -9.41
C TYR A 395 -9.09 5.61 -9.81
N GLY A 396 -9.40 5.72 -11.10
CA GLY A 396 -10.78 5.71 -11.59
C GLY A 396 -11.59 6.86 -10.99
N ILE A 397 -11.00 8.05 -10.92
CA ILE A 397 -11.71 9.27 -10.51
C ILE A 397 -12.52 9.75 -11.71
N ASP A 398 -13.82 9.95 -11.50
CA ASP A 398 -14.73 10.46 -12.51
C ASP A 398 -15.53 11.64 -11.99
N GLU A 399 -16.48 12.11 -12.77
CA GLU A 399 -17.29 13.24 -12.37
C GLU A 399 -18.08 12.97 -11.07
N SER A 400 -18.54 11.76 -10.78
CA SER A 400 -19.36 11.48 -9.58
C SER A 400 -18.62 11.69 -8.25
N ASP A 401 -17.29 11.84 -8.27
CA ASP A 401 -16.49 11.97 -7.07
C ASP A 401 -16.51 13.35 -6.41
N ILE A 402 -16.33 13.32 -5.09
CA ILE A 402 -16.06 14.48 -4.25
C ILE A 402 -14.72 14.23 -3.58
N ILE A 403 -13.71 14.98 -4.00
CA ILE A 403 -12.33 14.82 -3.53
C ILE A 403 -12.08 15.78 -2.38
N GLY A 404 -11.52 15.32 -1.27
CA GLY A 404 -11.11 16.19 -0.18
C GLY A 404 -9.94 15.61 0.61
N GLY A 405 -9.42 16.36 1.58
CA GLY A 405 -8.28 15.88 2.36
C GLY A 405 -7.50 16.94 3.10
N THR A 406 -6.42 16.51 3.74
CA THR A 406 -5.58 17.32 4.63
C THR A 406 -4.35 17.99 4.00
N PRO A 407 -3.78 17.55 2.86
CA PRO A 407 -2.62 18.19 2.25
C PRO A 407 -2.87 19.67 1.92
N SER A 408 -1.82 20.49 1.98
CA SER A 408 -2.00 21.91 1.69
C SER A 408 -1.96 22.20 0.19
N LEU A 409 -2.77 23.13 -0.29
CA LEU A 409 -2.66 23.72 -1.64
C LEU A 409 -1.27 24.36 -1.91
N SER A 410 -0.49 24.64 -0.85
CA SER A 410 0.91 25.10 -0.99
C SER A 410 1.93 23.98 -1.19
N SER A 411 1.49 22.73 -1.31
CA SER A 411 2.32 21.55 -1.59
C SER A 411 1.90 20.97 -2.92
N THR A 412 2.82 20.32 -3.63
CA THR A 412 2.48 19.70 -4.92
C THR A 412 1.42 18.60 -4.75
N TYR A 413 1.47 17.84 -3.64
CA TYR A 413 0.47 16.83 -3.30
C TYR A 413 -0.94 17.43 -3.14
N GLY A 414 -1.11 18.46 -2.29
CA GLY A 414 -2.42 19.10 -2.13
C GLY A 414 -2.87 19.89 -3.35
N PHE A 415 -1.95 20.57 -4.04
CA PHE A 415 -2.28 21.32 -5.26
C PHE A 415 -2.75 20.38 -6.38
N GLY A 416 -2.06 19.25 -6.61
CA GLY A 416 -2.48 18.23 -7.56
C GLY A 416 -3.86 17.65 -7.21
N ALA A 417 -4.01 17.19 -5.96
CA ALA A 417 -5.24 16.55 -5.47
C ALA A 417 -6.47 17.48 -5.45
N PHE A 418 -6.30 18.78 -5.18
CA PHE A 418 -7.43 19.68 -4.92
C PHE A 418 -7.63 20.79 -5.96
N ALA A 419 -6.63 21.06 -6.80
CA ALA A 419 -6.72 22.12 -7.80
C ALA A 419 -6.50 21.63 -9.25
N ILE A 420 -6.16 20.36 -9.47
CA ILE A 420 -5.92 19.81 -10.82
C ILE A 420 -6.80 18.58 -11.07
N ILE A 421 -6.62 17.49 -10.31
CA ILE A 421 -7.33 16.21 -10.52
C ILE A 421 -8.86 16.37 -10.54
N PRO A 422 -9.51 17.10 -9.60
CA PRO A 422 -10.97 17.19 -9.58
C PRO A 422 -11.52 17.80 -10.86
N PHE A 423 -10.92 18.91 -11.30
CA PHE A 423 -11.36 19.65 -12.46
C PHE A 423 -11.01 18.95 -13.78
N MET A 424 -9.94 18.16 -13.83
CA MET A 424 -9.67 17.29 -14.98
C MET A 424 -10.82 16.30 -15.20
N SER A 425 -11.29 15.67 -14.12
CA SER A 425 -12.31 14.62 -14.16
C SER A 425 -13.75 15.16 -14.17
N GLY A 426 -13.95 16.46 -13.93
CA GLY A 426 -15.31 17.02 -13.74
C GLY A 426 -15.93 16.69 -12.37
N ALA A 427 -15.10 16.25 -11.43
CA ALA A 427 -15.44 15.96 -10.04
C ALA A 427 -15.62 17.25 -9.23
N SER A 428 -16.09 17.13 -7.99
CA SER A 428 -16.09 18.24 -7.03
C SER A 428 -14.86 18.17 -6.12
N VAL A 429 -14.41 19.31 -5.63
CA VAL A 429 -13.43 19.37 -4.53
C VAL A 429 -14.06 19.93 -3.26
N SER A 430 -13.84 19.26 -2.14
CA SER A 430 -14.18 19.71 -0.80
C SER A 430 -12.96 20.33 -0.12
N LEU A 431 -13.02 21.63 0.11
CA LEU A 431 -12.03 22.39 0.87
C LEU A 431 -12.56 22.66 2.27
N TYR A 432 -11.69 22.65 3.27
CA TYR A 432 -12.03 23.09 4.61
C TYR A 432 -10.88 23.90 5.24
N PRO A 433 -11.20 24.91 6.06
CA PRO A 433 -10.20 25.74 6.68
C PRO A 433 -9.34 24.90 7.65
N TYR A 434 -8.06 25.24 7.78
CA TYR A 434 -7.11 24.59 8.70
C TYR A 434 -6.77 23.12 8.40
N ALA A 435 -6.93 22.63 7.16
CA ALA A 435 -6.45 21.31 6.73
C ALA A 435 -4.99 21.01 7.13
N THR A 436 -4.17 22.06 7.29
CA THR A 436 -2.78 21.99 7.76
C THR A 436 -2.60 21.69 9.25
N SER A 437 -3.64 21.74 10.08
CA SER A 437 -3.56 21.55 11.53
C SER A 437 -4.40 20.35 11.96
N LEU A 438 -3.72 19.24 12.26
CA LEU A 438 -4.34 18.02 12.78
C LEU A 438 -4.97 18.20 14.18
N ASN A 439 -4.79 19.36 14.82
CA ASN A 439 -5.31 19.66 16.16
C ASN A 439 -6.85 19.71 16.24
N ASN A 440 -7.56 19.78 15.11
CA ASN A 440 -9.02 19.71 15.10
C ASN A 440 -9.53 18.69 14.08
N PHE A 441 -9.02 17.46 14.18
CA PHE A 441 -9.33 16.38 13.23
C PHE A 441 -10.82 16.02 13.19
N ILE A 442 -11.62 16.36 14.22
CA ILE A 442 -13.07 16.18 14.24
C ILE A 442 -13.74 16.95 13.10
N GLU A 443 -13.32 18.19 12.82
CA GLU A 443 -13.89 18.98 11.72
C GLU A 443 -13.63 18.31 10.36
N VAL A 444 -12.53 17.57 10.22
CA VAL A 444 -12.23 16.79 9.02
C VAL A 444 -13.26 15.67 8.84
N ILE A 445 -13.54 14.94 9.93
CA ILE A 445 -14.54 13.86 9.94
C ILE A 445 -15.94 14.40 9.66
N GLU A 446 -16.32 15.50 10.30
CA GLU A 446 -17.61 16.18 10.06
C GLU A 446 -17.73 16.63 8.61
N THR A 447 -16.64 17.13 8.01
CA THR A 447 -16.62 17.53 6.60
C THR A 447 -16.77 16.33 5.67
N ILE A 448 -16.12 15.20 5.97
CA ILE A 448 -16.30 13.95 5.18
C ILE A 448 -17.78 13.56 5.17
N ASP A 449 -18.43 13.55 6.32
CA ASP A 449 -19.84 13.18 6.44
C ASP A 449 -20.76 14.22 5.77
N THR A 450 -20.53 15.51 5.99
CA THR A 450 -21.38 16.60 5.47
C THR A 450 -21.29 16.71 3.95
N HIS A 451 -20.07 16.71 3.40
CA HIS A 451 -19.84 16.82 1.96
C HIS A 451 -19.91 15.48 1.23
N LYS A 452 -20.04 14.36 1.94
CA LYS A 452 -20.03 13.01 1.37
C LYS A 452 -18.79 12.76 0.50
N ILE A 453 -17.61 13.08 1.06
CA ILE A 453 -16.33 12.88 0.37
C ILE A 453 -16.20 11.41 -0.04
N THR A 454 -15.83 11.17 -1.31
CA THR A 454 -15.65 9.83 -1.89
C THR A 454 -14.18 9.44 -2.00
N VAL A 455 -13.31 10.41 -2.25
CA VAL A 455 -11.87 10.21 -2.41
C VAL A 455 -11.14 11.12 -1.43
N PHE A 456 -10.44 10.50 -0.47
CA PHE A 456 -9.73 11.23 0.57
C PHE A 456 -8.22 11.15 0.35
N PHE A 457 -7.59 12.31 0.08
CA PHE A 457 -6.13 12.42 -0.02
C PHE A 457 -5.56 12.86 1.31
N SER A 458 -4.66 12.07 1.89
CA SER A 458 -4.06 12.44 3.17
C SER A 458 -2.68 11.82 3.39
N ILE A 459 -2.12 12.03 4.57
CA ILE A 459 -0.85 11.41 5.01
C ILE A 459 -1.15 10.33 6.06
N PRO A 460 -0.28 9.33 6.26
CA PRO A 460 -0.51 8.26 7.24
C PRO A 460 -0.82 8.76 8.65
N THR A 461 -0.21 9.88 9.08
CA THR A 461 -0.51 10.49 10.39
C THR A 461 -1.99 10.85 10.55
N ALA A 462 -2.65 11.38 9.53
CA ALA A 462 -4.08 11.70 9.59
C ALA A 462 -4.94 10.43 9.67
N TYR A 463 -4.56 9.40 8.92
CA TYR A 463 -5.24 8.10 9.00
C TYR A 463 -5.12 7.43 10.37
N ARG A 464 -3.96 7.56 11.05
CA ARG A 464 -3.81 7.10 12.44
C ARG A 464 -4.77 7.83 13.38
N LEU A 465 -4.91 9.15 13.23
CA LEU A 465 -5.88 9.94 14.00
C LEU A 465 -7.32 9.53 13.70
N MET A 466 -7.64 9.24 12.44
CA MET A 466 -8.95 8.71 12.06
C MET A 466 -9.23 7.41 12.82
N VAL A 467 -8.30 6.43 12.76
CA VAL A 467 -8.42 5.14 13.44
C VAL A 467 -8.57 5.30 14.95
N SER A 468 -7.78 6.17 15.59
CA SER A 468 -7.83 6.35 17.05
C SER A 468 -9.11 7.01 17.54
N MET A 469 -9.80 7.77 16.69
CA MET A 469 -11.01 8.49 17.05
C MET A 469 -12.29 7.73 16.68
N LEU A 470 -12.22 6.70 15.83
CA LEU A 470 -13.39 6.05 15.24
C LEU A 470 -14.40 5.48 16.25
N SER A 471 -13.96 4.95 17.39
CA SER A 471 -14.86 4.51 18.47
C SER A 471 -15.62 5.64 19.18
N MET A 472 -15.22 6.89 18.98
CA MET A 472 -15.92 8.08 19.47
C MET A 472 -16.81 8.75 18.41
N LEU A 473 -16.82 8.21 17.18
CA LEU A 473 -17.39 8.85 15.99
C LEU A 473 -18.65 8.15 15.46
N ASP A 474 -19.38 7.40 16.28
CA ASP A 474 -20.70 6.80 15.95
C ASP A 474 -21.73 7.80 15.39
N LYS A 475 -21.46 9.11 15.56
CA LYS A 475 -22.26 10.23 15.08
C LYS A 475 -22.06 10.56 13.60
N TYR A 476 -20.97 10.11 12.98
CA TYR A 476 -20.59 10.50 11.62
C TYR A 476 -20.60 9.31 10.67
N ASN A 477 -21.11 9.52 9.46
CA ASN A 477 -21.16 8.49 8.42
C ASN A 477 -20.02 8.67 7.40
N LEU A 478 -19.06 7.75 7.42
CA LEU A 478 -17.90 7.76 6.52
C LEU A 478 -18.02 6.79 5.33
N ASN A 479 -19.20 6.17 5.13
CA ASN A 479 -19.40 5.17 4.07
C ASN A 479 -19.40 5.73 2.64
N SER A 480 -19.35 7.05 2.47
CA SER A 480 -19.13 7.65 1.14
C SER A 480 -17.70 7.42 0.65
N LEU A 481 -16.74 7.23 1.56
CA LEU A 481 -15.33 7.04 1.22
C LEU A 481 -15.13 5.71 0.49
N ARG A 482 -14.78 5.78 -0.79
CA ARG A 482 -14.37 4.63 -1.59
C ARG A 482 -12.86 4.52 -1.75
N LEU A 483 -12.12 5.63 -1.68
CA LEU A 483 -10.66 5.66 -1.82
C LEU A 483 -10.00 6.46 -0.69
N LEU A 484 -9.02 5.84 -0.04
CA LEU A 484 -8.12 6.46 0.93
C LEU A 484 -6.70 6.50 0.33
N ILE A 485 -6.30 7.65 -0.19
CA ILE A 485 -5.00 7.82 -0.85
C ILE A 485 -3.99 8.42 0.13
N THR A 486 -2.78 7.87 0.15
CA THR A 486 -1.76 8.26 1.11
C THR A 486 -0.37 8.45 0.52
N ALA A 487 0.34 9.45 1.05
CA ALA A 487 1.66 9.88 0.59
C ALA A 487 2.51 10.47 1.71
N GLY A 488 3.79 10.67 1.43
CA GLY A 488 4.70 11.54 2.19
C GLY A 488 5.24 10.95 3.49
N GLU A 489 4.66 9.86 3.98
CA GLU A 489 5.19 8.95 4.99
C GLU A 489 4.84 7.53 4.57
N PRO A 490 5.55 6.51 5.06
CA PRO A 490 5.11 5.14 4.84
C PRO A 490 3.84 4.83 5.63
N LEU A 491 2.90 4.13 5.00
CA LEU A 491 1.61 3.76 5.62
C LEU A 491 1.80 2.70 6.70
N GLY A 492 2.56 1.66 6.39
CA GLY A 492 2.72 0.47 7.23
C GLY A 492 1.52 -0.49 7.15
N ILE A 493 1.80 -1.79 7.21
CA ILE A 493 0.79 -2.86 7.05
C ILE A 493 -0.27 -2.81 8.18
N SER A 494 0.14 -2.46 9.39
CA SER A 494 -0.75 -2.38 10.56
C SER A 494 -1.84 -1.32 10.37
N LEU A 495 -1.46 -0.11 9.94
CA LEU A 495 -2.40 0.96 9.65
C LEU A 495 -3.33 0.62 8.48
N HIS A 496 -2.81 0.02 7.40
CA HIS A 496 -3.62 -0.48 6.29
C HIS A 496 -4.72 -1.43 6.79
N LYS A 497 -4.38 -2.41 7.63
CA LYS A 497 -5.34 -3.38 8.18
C LYS A 497 -6.39 -2.70 9.04
N ASN A 498 -6.01 -1.78 9.90
CA ASN A 498 -6.95 -1.04 10.75
C ASN A 498 -7.94 -0.23 9.91
N LEU A 499 -7.46 0.46 8.87
CA LEU A 499 -8.32 1.18 7.93
C LEU A 499 -9.30 0.23 7.22
N LYS A 500 -8.85 -0.93 6.75
CA LYS A 500 -9.72 -1.93 6.10
C LYS A 500 -10.70 -2.60 7.06
N GLN A 501 -10.39 -2.68 8.35
CA GLN A 501 -11.36 -3.16 9.35
C GLN A 501 -12.51 -2.17 9.54
N ILE A 502 -12.21 -0.88 9.47
CA ILE A 502 -13.19 0.18 9.75
C ILE A 502 -13.96 0.57 8.49
N LEU A 503 -13.29 0.63 7.35
CA LEU A 503 -13.85 0.94 6.03
C LEU A 503 -13.57 -0.23 5.08
N PRO A 504 -14.25 -1.38 5.23
CA PRO A 504 -13.96 -2.59 4.45
C PRO A 504 -14.23 -2.41 2.95
N HIS A 505 -15.10 -1.48 2.58
CA HIS A 505 -15.43 -1.16 1.19
C HIS A 505 -14.43 -0.20 0.54
N ALA A 506 -13.66 0.57 1.31
CA ALA A 506 -12.74 1.56 0.76
C ALA A 506 -11.39 0.94 0.41
N ASP A 507 -10.82 1.29 -0.74
CA ASP A 507 -9.44 0.91 -1.09
C ASP A 507 -8.44 1.87 -0.43
N VAL A 508 -7.32 1.31 0.04
CA VAL A 508 -6.26 2.07 0.71
C VAL A 508 -5.02 2.07 -0.17
N LEU A 509 -4.78 3.20 -0.83
CA LEU A 509 -3.78 3.35 -1.87
C LEU A 509 -2.60 4.16 -1.34
N GLU A 510 -1.48 3.48 -1.11
CA GLU A 510 -0.21 4.14 -0.82
C GLU A 510 0.50 4.48 -2.12
N HIS A 511 1.10 5.67 -2.19
CA HIS A 511 1.89 6.10 -3.34
C HIS A 511 3.15 6.87 -2.90
N LEU A 512 4.11 7.01 -3.81
CA LEU A 512 5.33 7.77 -3.60
C LEU A 512 5.52 8.77 -4.75
N GLY A 513 5.79 10.00 -4.35
CA GLY A 513 6.19 11.10 -5.21
C GLY A 513 7.03 12.08 -4.42
N CYS A 514 7.66 13.02 -5.11
CA CYS A 514 8.40 14.11 -4.50
C CYS A 514 7.98 15.44 -5.13
N THR A 515 8.45 16.56 -4.57
CA THR A 515 8.14 17.88 -5.14
C THR A 515 8.65 17.98 -6.57
N GLU A 516 9.79 17.37 -6.85
CA GLU A 516 10.44 17.35 -8.16
C GLU A 516 9.64 16.55 -9.21
N SER A 517 8.97 15.47 -8.82
CA SER A 517 8.07 14.72 -9.71
C SER A 517 6.66 15.31 -9.75
N PHE A 518 6.40 16.38 -8.98
CA PHE A 518 5.09 16.98 -8.75
C PHE A 518 4.10 16.07 -7.99
N HIS A 519 3.79 14.89 -8.52
CA HIS A 519 2.89 13.92 -7.88
C HIS A 519 3.48 12.49 -7.95
N ALA A 520 2.64 11.46 -7.94
CA ALA A 520 3.07 10.07 -7.82
C ALA A 520 3.95 9.61 -8.99
N ILE A 521 5.10 9.01 -8.68
CA ILE A 521 5.92 8.24 -9.62
C ILE A 521 5.67 6.73 -9.47
N LEU A 522 5.23 6.32 -8.28
CA LEU A 522 4.85 4.96 -7.93
C LEU A 522 3.51 5.04 -7.19
N SER A 523 2.57 4.13 -7.49
CA SER A 523 1.29 4.10 -6.78
C SER A 523 0.64 2.73 -6.77
N ASN A 524 -0.07 2.43 -5.68
CA ASN A 524 -1.12 1.42 -5.69
C ASN A 524 -2.36 1.97 -6.38
N THR A 525 -3.04 1.14 -7.15
CA THR A 525 -4.33 1.47 -7.77
C THR A 525 -5.40 0.47 -7.32
N PRO A 526 -6.70 0.76 -7.48
CA PRO A 526 -7.76 -0.20 -7.17
C PRO A 526 -7.56 -1.56 -7.88
N GLU A 527 -6.99 -1.55 -9.09
CA GLU A 527 -6.72 -2.76 -9.86
C GLU A 527 -5.47 -3.53 -9.40
N ASN A 528 -4.45 -2.82 -8.89
CA ASN A 528 -3.12 -3.37 -8.62
C ASN A 528 -2.65 -3.02 -7.21
N MET A 529 -3.49 -3.15 -6.19
CA MET A 529 -3.14 -2.83 -4.80
C MET A 529 -2.36 -3.96 -4.13
N LYS A 530 -1.25 -3.62 -3.46
CA LYS A 530 -0.49 -4.54 -2.62
C LYS A 530 -0.13 -3.89 -1.29
N ALA A 531 -0.75 -4.35 -0.20
CA ALA A 531 -0.59 -3.78 1.13
C ALA A 531 0.88 -3.79 1.59
N GLY A 532 1.36 -2.63 2.06
CA GLY A 532 2.75 -2.43 2.51
C GLY A 532 3.75 -2.14 1.39
N SER A 533 3.36 -2.27 0.13
CA SER A 533 4.14 -1.82 -1.01
C SER A 533 3.68 -0.41 -1.42
N ILE A 534 4.57 0.36 -2.05
CA ILE A 534 4.25 1.67 -2.65
C ILE A 534 3.40 1.50 -3.92
N GLY A 535 3.40 0.31 -4.52
CA GLY A 535 2.71 0.00 -5.76
C GLY A 535 3.65 -0.08 -6.95
N LYS A 536 3.13 0.22 -8.14
CA LYS A 536 3.85 0.08 -9.42
C LYS A 536 4.17 1.44 -10.03
N GLU A 537 5.00 1.43 -11.07
CA GLU A 537 5.31 2.60 -11.89
C GLU A 537 4.05 3.28 -12.41
N MET A 538 3.94 4.59 -12.17
CA MET A 538 2.88 5.41 -12.75
C MET A 538 3.19 5.69 -14.22
N PRO A 539 2.17 5.77 -15.09
CA PRO A 539 2.38 6.17 -16.48
C PRO A 539 3.12 7.52 -16.56
N PHE A 540 3.93 7.71 -17.62
CA PHE A 540 4.89 8.81 -17.82
C PHE A 540 6.19 8.76 -17.00
N TYR A 541 6.30 7.88 -16.02
CA TYR A 541 7.53 7.66 -15.28
C TYR A 541 8.14 6.31 -15.63
N LYS A 542 9.47 6.28 -15.67
CA LYS A 542 10.24 5.05 -15.48
C LYS A 542 10.89 5.15 -14.12
N VAL A 543 10.88 4.09 -13.35
CA VAL A 543 11.43 4.07 -12.00
C VAL A 543 12.40 2.90 -11.87
N ARG A 544 13.60 3.16 -11.39
CA ARG A 544 14.64 2.14 -11.26
C ARG A 544 15.33 2.22 -9.92
N ILE A 545 15.89 1.08 -9.53
CA ILE A 545 16.69 0.93 -8.32
C ILE A 545 18.15 0.80 -8.76
N PHE A 546 19.03 1.63 -8.24
CA PHE A 546 20.45 1.61 -8.56
C PHE A 546 21.31 1.26 -7.33
N ASP A 547 22.37 0.49 -7.54
CA ASP A 547 23.39 0.27 -6.52
C ASP A 547 24.30 1.51 -6.36
N ASN A 548 25.29 1.41 -5.46
CA ASN A 548 26.24 2.50 -5.21
C ASN A 548 27.21 2.74 -6.38
N ALA A 549 27.34 1.80 -7.32
CA ALA A 549 28.14 1.93 -8.53
C ALA A 549 27.32 2.53 -9.70
N GLY A 550 26.03 2.80 -9.50
CA GLY A 550 25.13 3.33 -10.54
C GLY A 550 24.62 2.27 -11.51
N LYS A 551 24.72 0.98 -11.16
CA LYS A 551 24.14 -0.12 -11.95
C LYS A 551 22.74 -0.43 -11.45
N GLU A 552 21.82 -0.71 -12.38
CA GLU A 552 20.46 -1.12 -12.05
C GLU A 552 20.47 -2.44 -11.25
N CYS A 553 19.75 -2.45 -10.13
CA CYS A 553 19.59 -3.60 -9.26
C CYS A 553 18.55 -4.58 -9.83
N PRO A 554 18.81 -5.91 -9.77
CA PRO A 554 17.79 -6.90 -10.07
C PRO A 554 16.66 -6.89 -9.00
N PRO A 555 15.54 -7.58 -9.24
CA PRO A 555 14.48 -7.74 -8.25
C PRO A 555 15.00 -8.22 -6.89
N MET A 556 14.31 -7.80 -5.82
CA MET A 556 14.62 -8.06 -4.41
C MET A 556 15.92 -7.44 -3.87
N VAL A 557 16.71 -6.77 -4.70
CA VAL A 557 17.93 -6.09 -4.26
C VAL A 557 17.65 -4.64 -3.91
N LYS A 558 18.02 -4.25 -2.68
CA LYS A 558 17.87 -2.89 -2.17
C LYS A 558 18.87 -1.95 -2.83
N GLY A 559 18.42 -0.76 -3.20
CA GLY A 559 19.25 0.29 -3.77
C GLY A 559 18.55 1.64 -3.77
N ARG A 560 19.20 2.62 -4.40
CA ARG A 560 18.74 4.01 -4.51
C ARG A 560 17.65 4.11 -5.56
N LEU A 561 16.49 4.61 -5.16
CA LEU A 561 15.37 4.87 -6.05
C LEU A 561 15.66 6.09 -6.92
N ALA A 562 15.48 5.94 -8.23
CA ALA A 562 15.55 7.04 -9.18
C ALA A 562 14.44 6.92 -10.22
N TYR A 563 14.06 8.04 -10.82
CA TYR A 563 13.06 8.07 -11.87
C TYR A 563 13.49 8.92 -13.07
N GLU A 564 12.97 8.57 -14.23
CA GLU A 564 13.02 9.34 -15.47
C GLU A 564 11.59 9.72 -15.85
N GLY A 565 11.37 10.96 -16.29
CA GLY A 565 10.06 11.43 -16.74
C GLY A 565 9.78 12.88 -16.41
N SER A 566 8.50 13.22 -16.46
CA SER A 566 7.97 14.56 -16.19
C SER A 566 8.44 15.10 -14.84
N SER A 567 9.19 16.20 -14.83
CA SER A 567 9.81 16.67 -13.59
C SER A 567 10.08 18.16 -13.57
N GLY A 568 9.89 18.75 -12.40
CA GLY A 568 10.33 20.09 -12.07
C GLY A 568 11.85 20.20 -12.08
N LYS A 569 12.32 21.44 -12.23
CA LYS A 569 13.74 21.80 -12.31
C LYS A 569 14.11 22.72 -11.17
N TYR A 570 15.19 22.43 -10.45
CA TYR A 570 15.70 23.38 -9.46
C TYR A 570 16.21 24.65 -10.14
N ILE A 571 15.99 25.80 -9.52
CA ILE A 571 16.33 27.11 -10.09
C ILE A 571 17.85 27.28 -10.35
N ARG A 572 18.72 26.54 -9.64
CA ARG A 572 20.18 26.73 -9.66
C ARG A 572 21.04 25.46 -9.71
N GLU A 573 20.47 24.29 -9.97
CA GLU A 573 21.25 23.05 -10.08
C GLU A 573 21.40 22.62 -11.55
N LYS A 574 22.58 22.13 -11.94
CA LYS A 574 22.80 21.56 -13.28
C LYS A 574 22.06 20.23 -13.37
N GLU A 575 21.44 19.96 -14.51
CA GLU A 575 20.73 18.69 -14.75
C GLU A 575 21.72 17.52 -14.76
N ASP A 576 21.37 16.44 -14.06
CA ASP A 576 22.03 15.14 -14.21
C ASP A 576 21.40 14.36 -15.38
N ASN A 577 22.24 13.56 -16.04
CA ASN A 577 21.99 12.85 -17.30
C ASN A 577 20.94 11.72 -17.18
N GLY A 578 19.65 12.06 -17.17
CA GLY A 578 18.53 11.15 -17.43
C GLY A 578 17.75 10.65 -16.20
N TRP A 579 18.44 10.23 -15.13
CA TRP A 579 17.80 9.70 -13.91
C TRP A 579 17.86 10.69 -12.74
N LYS A 580 16.72 10.93 -12.08
CA LYS A 580 16.60 11.77 -10.88
C LYS A 580 16.46 10.89 -9.64
N TYR A 581 17.47 10.92 -8.78
CA TYR A 581 17.43 10.20 -7.50
C TYR A 581 16.46 10.87 -6.52
N THR A 582 15.55 10.10 -5.94
CA THR A 582 14.56 10.63 -4.98
C THR A 582 15.16 10.87 -3.59
N GLY A 583 16.31 10.25 -3.32
CA GLY A 583 16.89 10.17 -1.98
C GLY A 583 16.27 9.08 -1.10
N ASP A 584 15.50 8.16 -1.69
CA ASP A 584 14.94 7.00 -1.01
C ASP A 584 15.72 5.72 -1.36
N ILE A 585 15.72 4.78 -0.43
CA ILE A 585 16.14 3.40 -0.64
C ILE A 585 14.89 2.54 -0.74
N ALA A 586 14.85 1.73 -1.79
CA ALA A 586 13.76 0.81 -2.07
C ALA A 586 14.30 -0.47 -2.73
N TYR A 587 13.43 -1.45 -2.91
CA TYR A 587 13.65 -2.56 -3.84
C TYR A 587 12.36 -2.79 -4.65
N MET A 588 12.51 -3.35 -5.84
CA MET A 588 11.40 -3.83 -6.65
C MET A 588 11.31 -5.34 -6.46
N ASP A 589 10.12 -5.88 -6.23
CA ASP A 589 9.95 -7.34 -6.20
C ASP A 589 9.82 -7.93 -7.61
N GLU A 590 9.72 -9.26 -7.68
CA GLU A 590 9.64 -9.99 -8.95
C GLU A 590 8.40 -9.64 -9.76
N ASN A 591 7.40 -9.04 -9.11
CA ASN A 591 6.09 -8.68 -9.66
C ASN A 591 5.99 -7.17 -9.96
N GLY A 592 7.13 -6.48 -10.02
CA GLY A 592 7.22 -5.07 -10.35
C GLY A 592 6.66 -4.12 -9.29
N TYR A 593 6.38 -4.60 -8.07
CA TYR A 593 5.96 -3.74 -6.97
C TYR A 593 7.17 -3.17 -6.23
N PHE A 594 7.10 -1.90 -5.89
CA PHE A 594 8.16 -1.20 -5.20
C PHE A 594 7.90 -1.14 -3.70
N TRP A 595 8.95 -1.40 -2.93
CA TRP A 595 8.90 -1.46 -1.47
C TRP A 595 9.82 -0.41 -0.87
N PHE A 596 9.24 0.51 -0.10
CA PHE A 596 10.01 1.50 0.62
C PHE A 596 10.86 0.83 1.70
N VAL A 597 12.13 1.23 1.80
CA VAL A 597 12.99 0.82 2.91
C VAL A 597 13.24 1.99 3.84
N SER A 598 13.82 3.08 3.33
CA SER A 598 14.20 4.25 4.14
C SER A 598 14.53 5.45 3.28
N ARG A 599 14.70 6.62 3.90
CA ARG A 599 15.46 7.73 3.30
C ARG A 599 16.93 7.40 3.35
N TYR A 600 17.65 7.66 2.27
CA TYR A 600 19.10 7.44 2.21
C TYR A 600 19.85 8.21 3.31
N ASP A 601 19.42 9.44 3.58
CA ASP A 601 20.03 10.31 4.59
C ASP A 601 19.66 9.92 6.04
N ASP A 602 18.55 9.19 6.24
CA ASP A 602 18.10 8.76 7.57
C ASP A 602 18.61 7.35 7.95
N LEU A 603 19.28 6.65 7.03
CA LEU A 603 19.82 5.31 7.30
C LEU A 603 20.82 5.35 8.45
N ILE A 604 20.57 4.50 9.45
CA ILE A 604 21.48 4.32 10.59
C ILE A 604 22.61 3.41 10.14
N LYS A 605 23.83 3.93 10.20
CA LYS A 605 25.06 3.25 9.81
C LYS A 605 25.71 2.67 11.07
N THR A 606 25.38 1.42 11.40
CA THR A 606 25.86 0.77 12.62
C THR A 606 26.58 -0.54 12.32
N ALA A 607 27.82 -0.70 12.81
CA ALA A 607 28.61 -1.93 12.67
C ALA A 607 28.68 -2.50 11.23
N GLY A 608 28.71 -1.63 10.21
CA GLY A 608 28.71 -2.02 8.79
C GLY A 608 27.32 -2.28 8.19
N TYR A 609 26.25 -2.26 8.99
CA TYR A 609 24.86 -2.36 8.54
C TYR A 609 24.27 -0.99 8.20
N LEU A 610 23.40 -0.98 7.18
CA LEU A 610 22.50 0.12 6.87
C LEU A 610 21.10 -0.26 7.37
N ILE A 611 20.69 0.37 8.47
CA ILE A 611 19.44 0.06 9.15
C ILE A 611 18.44 1.17 8.89
N SER A 612 17.24 0.78 8.46
CA SER A 612 16.13 1.73 8.35
C SER A 612 15.56 2.02 9.73
N PRO A 613 15.50 3.29 10.17
CA PRO A 613 14.73 3.67 11.35
C PRO A 613 13.26 3.23 11.28
N HIS A 614 12.69 3.30 10.07
CA HIS A 614 11.28 3.08 9.84
C HIS A 614 10.83 1.65 10.17
N GLU A 615 11.67 0.66 9.87
CA GLU A 615 11.40 -0.75 10.19
C GLU A 615 11.24 -0.95 11.71
N ILE A 616 12.07 -0.26 12.50
CA ILE A 616 12.03 -0.31 13.95
C ILE A 616 10.83 0.48 14.49
N GLU A 617 10.51 1.63 13.89
CA GLU A 617 9.34 2.44 14.24
C GLU A 617 8.03 1.65 14.03
N CYS A 618 7.89 0.96 12.90
CA CYS A 618 6.74 0.09 12.65
C CYS A 618 6.62 -1.04 13.67
N ALA A 619 7.73 -1.73 13.95
CA ALA A 619 7.74 -2.81 14.93
C ALA A 619 7.40 -2.33 16.36
N LEU A 620 7.80 -1.11 16.72
CA LEU A 620 7.39 -0.46 17.96
C LEU A 620 5.89 -0.14 17.98
N MET A 621 5.37 0.42 16.88
CA MET A 621 3.96 0.81 16.74
C MET A 621 2.99 -0.39 16.67
N ASP A 622 3.49 -1.62 16.45
CA ASP A 622 2.67 -2.84 16.57
C ASP A 622 2.33 -3.20 18.03
N SER A 623 3.01 -2.58 19.00
CA SER A 623 2.68 -2.72 20.42
C SER A 623 1.47 -1.84 20.80
N GLN A 624 0.50 -2.41 21.52
CA GLN A 624 -0.64 -1.66 22.07
C GLN A 624 -0.22 -0.54 23.04
N ALA A 625 0.99 -0.60 23.59
CA ALA A 625 1.49 0.43 24.49
C ALA A 625 1.95 1.70 23.76
N VAL A 626 2.31 1.60 22.48
CA VAL A 626 2.97 2.68 21.73
C VAL A 626 1.96 3.41 20.86
N SER A 627 1.87 4.73 21.02
CA SER A 627 1.07 5.60 20.15
C SER A 627 1.88 6.10 18.96
N GLU A 628 3.13 6.48 19.20
CA GLU A 628 4.06 6.96 18.18
C GLU A 628 5.50 6.55 18.50
N ALA A 629 6.32 6.36 17.46
CA ALA A 629 7.74 6.09 17.61
C ALA A 629 8.58 6.88 16.60
N ALA A 630 9.79 7.29 17.00
CA ALA A 630 10.80 7.85 16.11
C ALA A 630 12.18 7.31 16.46
N VAL A 631 12.92 6.85 15.46
CA VAL A 631 14.23 6.20 15.65
C VAL A 631 15.31 7.02 14.96
N ILE A 632 16.45 7.18 15.62
CA ILE A 632 17.62 7.89 15.11
C ILE A 632 18.91 7.10 15.37
N GLY A 633 19.91 7.36 14.52
CA GLY A 633 21.29 6.94 14.77
C GLY A 633 22.02 8.03 15.55
N VAL A 634 22.54 7.70 16.72
CA VAL A 634 23.37 8.60 17.53
C VAL A 634 24.84 8.22 17.32
N PRO A 635 25.77 9.18 17.14
CA PRO A 635 27.18 8.86 16.96
C PRO A 635 27.72 7.92 18.04
N ASP A 636 28.47 6.91 17.60
CA ASP A 636 29.16 5.94 18.45
C ASP A 636 30.60 5.76 17.94
N PRO A 637 31.61 5.85 18.82
CA PRO A 637 33.02 5.82 18.40
C PRO A 637 33.48 4.47 17.84
N ILE A 638 32.76 3.36 18.11
CA ILE A 638 33.16 2.00 17.71
C ILE A 638 32.33 1.53 16.53
N ILE A 639 31.00 1.62 16.65
CA ILE A 639 30.07 1.09 15.65
C ILE A 639 29.56 2.15 14.69
N ASN A 640 30.16 3.34 14.67
CA ASN A 640 29.77 4.56 13.94
C ASN A 640 28.47 5.20 14.47
N GLN A 641 27.39 4.44 14.56
CA GLN A 641 26.15 4.89 15.19
C GLN A 641 25.53 3.80 16.07
N ARG A 642 24.96 4.20 17.21
CA ARG A 642 24.07 3.35 18.02
C ARG A 642 22.61 3.76 17.78
N ILE A 643 21.71 2.78 17.85
CA ILE A 643 20.27 2.99 17.60
C ILE A 643 19.61 3.50 18.88
N LYS A 644 18.90 4.63 18.78
CA LYS A 644 18.08 5.20 19.86
C LYS A 644 16.65 5.41 19.37
N ALA A 645 15.67 4.97 20.17
CA ALA A 645 14.26 5.12 19.84
C ALA A 645 13.55 6.02 20.87
N PHE A 646 12.72 6.93 20.37
CA PHE A 646 11.84 7.78 21.14
C PHE A 646 10.43 7.25 21.00
N VAL A 647 9.74 7.07 22.13
CA VAL A 647 8.46 6.38 22.20
C VAL A 647 7.44 7.28 22.91
N VAL A 648 6.31 7.51 22.27
CA VAL A 648 5.12 8.10 22.91
C VAL A 648 4.20 6.94 23.26
N LEU A 649 3.71 6.94 24.50
CA LEU A 649 2.81 5.89 25.00
C LEU A 649 1.34 6.25 24.73
N ASN A 650 0.48 5.23 24.69
CA ASN A 650 -0.96 5.41 24.75
C ASN A 650 -1.39 5.82 26.18
N ASN A 651 -2.48 6.58 26.32
CA ASN A 651 -2.95 7.19 27.59
C ASN A 651 -3.17 6.23 28.78
N HIS A 652 -3.18 4.91 28.55
CA HIS A 652 -3.36 3.88 29.56
C HIS A 652 -2.04 3.23 30.01
N PHE A 653 -0.92 3.65 29.45
CA PHE A 653 0.41 3.13 29.75
C PHE A 653 1.27 4.24 30.34
N GLU A 654 1.87 3.97 31.49
CA GLU A 654 2.87 4.84 32.08
C GLU A 654 4.23 4.13 32.05
N PRO A 655 5.34 4.89 31.92
CA PRO A 655 6.68 4.33 32.09
C PRO A 655 6.94 4.10 33.59
N LYS A 656 6.20 3.18 34.20
CA LYS A 656 6.40 2.76 35.59
C LYS A 656 7.00 1.36 35.59
N ASP A 657 8.17 1.27 36.22
CA ASP A 657 9.05 0.12 36.32
C ASP A 657 9.60 -0.37 34.98
N ASN A 658 10.92 -0.57 34.88
CA ASN A 658 11.68 -1.05 33.70
C ASN A 658 11.12 -2.31 32.97
N GLN A 659 9.98 -2.84 33.40
CA GLN A 659 9.20 -3.88 32.73
C GLN A 659 8.67 -3.45 31.36
N LEU A 660 8.22 -2.20 31.19
CA LEU A 660 7.69 -1.75 29.89
C LEU A 660 8.78 -1.71 28.83
N ASP A 661 9.95 -1.12 29.14
CA ASP A 661 11.13 -1.16 28.27
C ASP A 661 11.53 -2.59 27.90
N LYS A 662 11.63 -3.48 28.91
CA LYS A 662 11.97 -4.88 28.68
C LYS A 662 10.94 -5.58 27.80
N SER A 663 9.66 -5.27 27.96
CA SER A 663 8.58 -5.84 27.16
C SER A 663 8.64 -5.38 25.70
N LEU A 664 8.90 -4.08 25.46
CA LEU A 664 9.05 -3.51 24.12
C LEU A 664 10.30 -4.06 23.44
N LEU A 665 11.45 -4.10 24.12
CA LEU A 665 12.67 -4.69 23.60
C LEU A 665 12.51 -6.20 23.31
N LYS A 666 11.81 -6.93 24.19
CA LYS A 666 11.52 -8.35 23.96
C LYS A 666 10.60 -8.54 22.75
N SER A 667 9.59 -7.69 22.58
CA SER A 667 8.72 -7.70 21.40
C SER A 667 9.53 -7.42 20.13
N LEU A 668 10.40 -6.40 20.14
CA LEU A 668 11.27 -6.10 19.01
C LEU A 668 12.20 -7.27 18.67
N LYS A 669 12.78 -7.96 19.67
CA LYS A 669 13.63 -9.14 19.45
C LYS A 669 12.90 -10.33 18.84
N LEU A 670 11.57 -10.39 18.93
CA LEU A 670 10.76 -11.41 18.26
C LEU A 670 10.45 -11.05 16.81
N GLN A 671 10.54 -9.76 16.45
CA GLN A 671 10.18 -9.26 15.12
C GLN A 671 11.40 -8.92 14.25
N LEU A 672 12.50 -8.51 14.88
CA LEU A 672 13.69 -7.96 14.22
C LEU A 672 14.97 -8.68 14.67
N PRO A 673 15.98 -8.78 13.78
CA PRO A 673 17.31 -9.25 14.14
C PRO A 673 17.96 -8.41 15.25
N GLU A 674 18.86 -9.02 16.04
CA GLU A 674 19.47 -8.40 17.22
C GLU A 674 20.20 -7.08 16.92
N TYR A 675 20.86 -6.96 15.77
CA TYR A 675 21.59 -5.76 15.38
C TYR A 675 20.69 -4.54 15.06
N LYS A 676 19.36 -4.73 14.93
CA LYS A 676 18.38 -3.64 14.74
C LYS A 676 17.72 -3.18 16.04
N ILE A 677 17.99 -3.86 17.15
CA ILE A 677 17.34 -3.57 18.42
C ILE A 677 17.90 -2.25 18.98
N PRO A 678 17.05 -1.26 19.33
CA PRO A 678 17.52 -0.03 19.96
C PRO A 678 18.34 -0.32 21.21
N SER A 679 19.50 0.33 21.32
CA SER A 679 20.32 0.31 22.54
C SER A 679 19.69 1.09 23.68
N GLU A 680 18.75 1.99 23.36
CA GLU A 680 18.11 2.91 24.29
C GLU A 680 16.69 3.22 23.80
N LEU A 681 15.71 3.07 24.70
CA LEU A 681 14.34 3.56 24.54
C LEU A 681 14.17 4.79 25.43
N VAL A 682 13.60 5.86 24.88
CA VAL A 682 13.31 7.09 25.62
C VAL A 682 11.83 7.40 25.49
N PHE A 683 11.11 7.36 26.61
CA PHE A 683 9.72 7.77 26.65
C PHE A 683 9.62 9.31 26.65
N VAL A 684 8.81 9.84 25.74
CA VAL A 684 8.58 11.28 25.59
C VAL A 684 7.09 11.57 25.50
N ASP A 685 6.69 12.75 25.97
CA ASP A 685 5.29 13.18 25.88
C ASP A 685 4.85 13.41 24.42
N SER A 686 5.79 13.80 23.55
CA SER A 686 5.53 13.99 22.12
C SER A 686 6.80 13.92 21.28
N ILE A 687 6.66 13.50 20.02
CA ILE A 687 7.74 13.55 19.03
C ILE A 687 7.70 14.91 18.30
N PRO A 688 8.84 15.62 18.16
CA PRO A 688 8.89 16.89 17.47
C PRO A 688 8.52 16.70 16.00
N LYS A 689 7.49 17.41 15.56
CA LYS A 689 6.99 17.38 14.18
C LYS A 689 7.00 18.79 13.59
N ASN A 690 7.08 18.88 12.26
CA ASN A 690 6.84 20.12 11.57
C ASN A 690 5.34 20.44 11.55
N LYS A 691 4.98 21.63 11.05
CA LYS A 691 3.58 22.06 10.92
C LYS A 691 2.71 21.14 10.04
N ARG A 692 3.31 20.19 9.31
CA ARG A 692 2.62 19.22 8.44
C ARG A 692 2.52 17.82 9.09
N GLY A 693 2.93 17.67 10.35
CA GLY A 693 2.91 16.38 11.06
C GLY A 693 4.14 15.49 10.82
N LYS A 694 5.06 15.86 9.93
CA LYS A 694 6.28 15.09 9.65
C LYS A 694 7.30 15.24 10.79
N VAL A 695 7.84 14.13 11.27
CA VAL A 695 8.86 14.08 12.33
C VAL A 695 10.13 14.86 11.96
N LEU A 696 10.61 15.69 12.88
CA LEU A 696 11.86 16.45 12.80
C LEU A 696 12.98 15.73 13.56
N ARG A 697 13.62 14.75 12.92
CA ARG A 697 14.64 13.89 13.55
C ARG A 697 15.85 14.64 14.09
N ASN A 698 16.21 15.75 13.46
CA ASN A 698 17.28 16.65 13.92
C ASN A 698 16.98 17.36 15.25
N ARG A 699 15.76 17.27 15.78
CA ARG A 699 15.37 17.79 17.10
C ARG A 699 15.27 16.69 18.16
N LEU A 700 15.56 15.44 17.81
CA LEU A 700 15.60 14.29 18.71
C LEU A 700 17.00 13.99 19.24
N SER A 701 18.04 14.56 18.63
CA SER A 701 19.45 14.34 19.00
C SER A 701 19.88 15.18 20.19
#